data_AF-A0A158JKL6-F1
#
_entry.id   AF-A0A158JKL6-F1
#
_cell.length_a   1.000
_cell.length_b   1.000
_cell.length_c   1.000
_cell.angle_alpha   90.00
_cell.angle_beta   90.00
_cell.angle_gamma   90.00
#
_symmetry.space_group_name_H-M   'P 1'
#
loop_
_entity.id
_entity.type
_entity.pdbx_description
1 polymer ?
#
loop_
_entity_poly.entity_id
_entity_poly.type
_entity_poly.pdbx_seq_one_letter_code
_entity_poly.pdbx_strand_id
1 'polypeptide(L)'
;MTLPTPRGTAPPPQNTDTVPEHVPGGASEADRIAALEATVAGLQRRLASSGRADQAAEDQQKTIALLEAELTALRTSLSWRVTAPLRAASVRAQQANRSFESAARAVRMRGGLRSALAHYYAIFRKEGIDGIVRRGRRILASEQFEDSPEAYASWIEQHDTIDDAKRDILRARAAALPRQPLISVLVPTYNSDIAFLRAMIESVLAQVYPHWELCIADDASPHPEVVATLREYAARDSRIRITLREQNGHISEASNSALALATGEFVALLDHDDILPEHALYNVAAAINAHPRARLFYSDEDKLTPEGRRSAPYFKSDWNPELFLVQNLFSHLGVYETALMRQAGGFRKGFEGSQDHDLALRCIEIAGHDAVHHIAHVLYHWRIVPGSTAGAGTEKPYALTAGIRAVEEHLARAGVRATVGQVASDIGLLRVRYAPPSPAALVSIVIPTRDGVDLLRQCIESVFAKSTYPNFEIIVVDNGSVKPETLAYFDTLSARPNVRVIRDDRPFNFSALNNAAVALARGEFVCLLNNDIEVISPDWLEELVSIAAQPGNGAVGACLWYPNDTLQHGGVVLGLGGIAGHMHYKMRRGTFGYFGRAVAMQNLSVVTAACLVIRKSIYEEVGGLDEQFAVAFNDVDFCIRVREAGYRNVWTPHAELYHHESATRGSDMAPEKFQRFQREVRLMETRWGDSLLRDPAYNPNLSLDTSKRPFALADEPRIGQFD
;
A
#
# COMPACT_ATOMS: atom_id res chain seq x y z
N MET A 1 -57.74 38.08 -31.48
CA MET A 1 -57.32 39.32 -32.18
C MET A 1 -56.03 39.75 -31.48
N THR A 2 -54.83 39.72 -32.05
CA THR A 2 -54.36 40.19 -33.36
C THR A 2 -52.95 39.62 -33.61
N LEU A 3 -52.58 39.49 -34.89
CA LEU A 3 -51.26 39.17 -35.45
C LEU A 3 -50.24 40.35 -35.24
N PRO A 4 -49.01 40.37 -35.83
CA PRO A 4 -47.71 40.21 -35.16
C PRO A 4 -46.80 41.45 -35.37
N THR A 5 -45.51 41.43 -34.94
CA THR A 5 -44.28 42.03 -35.56
C THR A 5 -43.11 42.08 -34.52
N PRO A 6 -41.84 42.42 -34.87
CA PRO A 6 -40.80 41.44 -35.23
C PRO A 6 -39.50 41.60 -34.40
N ARG A 7 -38.50 40.77 -34.75
CA ARG A 7 -37.10 40.72 -34.29
C ARG A 7 -36.53 42.02 -33.68
N GLY A 8 -35.99 41.89 -32.46
CA GLY A 8 -35.02 42.79 -31.84
C GLY A 8 -33.74 42.03 -31.51
N THR A 9 -32.62 42.55 -32.00
CA THR A 9 -31.24 42.08 -31.86
C THR A 9 -30.76 42.08 -30.41
N ALA A 10 -30.22 40.94 -29.95
CA ALA A 10 -29.47 40.86 -28.69
C ALA A 10 -28.06 41.49 -28.85
N PRO A 11 -27.52 42.10 -27.78
CA PRO A 11 -26.27 42.88 -27.84
C PRO A 11 -25.04 41.96 -28.03
N PRO A 12 -23.91 42.50 -28.53
CA PRO A 12 -22.69 41.73 -28.69
C PRO A 12 -22.14 41.26 -27.34
N PRO A 13 -21.47 40.09 -27.27
CA PRO A 13 -20.81 39.63 -26.06
C PRO A 13 -19.75 40.65 -25.65
N GLN A 14 -19.78 41.03 -24.38
CA GLN A 14 -18.74 41.86 -23.77
C GLN A 14 -17.41 41.12 -23.89
N ASN A 15 -16.46 41.75 -24.58
CA ASN A 15 -15.09 41.28 -24.67
C ASN A 15 -14.44 41.51 -23.30
N THR A 16 -14.43 40.51 -22.42
CA THR A 16 -13.58 40.50 -21.22
C THR A 16 -12.21 39.93 -21.58
N ASP A 17 -11.59 40.50 -22.61
CA ASP A 17 -10.17 40.31 -22.92
C ASP A 17 -9.39 41.39 -22.18
N THR A 18 -9.08 41.13 -20.92
CA THR A 18 -7.96 41.78 -20.22
C THR A 18 -7.31 40.76 -19.31
N VAL A 19 -6.06 40.41 -19.65
CA VAL A 19 -5.08 39.85 -18.71
C VAL A 19 -5.12 40.71 -17.43
N PRO A 20 -5.03 40.15 -16.22
CA PRO A 20 -4.93 40.97 -15.02
C PRO A 20 -3.61 41.74 -15.08
N GLU A 21 -3.65 42.97 -15.57
CA GLU A 21 -2.60 43.94 -15.28
C GLU A 21 -2.69 44.22 -13.77
N HIS A 22 -1.58 43.95 -13.08
CA HIS A 22 -1.36 44.13 -11.64
C HIS A 22 -1.95 43.07 -10.68
N VAL A 23 -1.07 42.15 -10.27
CA VAL A 23 -1.13 41.53 -8.94
C VAL A 23 -0.95 42.64 -7.89
N PRO A 24 -1.76 42.72 -6.83
CA PRO A 24 -1.64 43.77 -5.81
C PRO A 24 -0.23 43.81 -5.22
N GLY A 25 0.33 45.01 -5.11
CA GLY A 25 1.62 45.26 -4.46
C GLY A 25 1.60 44.78 -3.02
N GLY A 26 2.12 43.57 -2.78
CA GLY A 26 2.12 42.90 -1.47
C GLY A 26 2.12 41.37 -1.53
N ALA A 27 1.78 40.74 -2.67
CA ALA A 27 1.80 39.28 -2.81
C ALA A 27 3.22 38.72 -2.85
N SER A 28 3.47 37.60 -2.16
CA SER A 28 4.80 36.97 -2.14
C SER A 28 5.14 36.35 -3.50
N GLU A 29 6.43 36.21 -3.81
CA GLU A 29 6.90 35.56 -5.04
C GLU A 29 6.39 34.10 -5.14
N ALA A 30 6.10 33.46 -4.00
CA ALA A 30 5.50 32.13 -3.92
C ALA A 30 4.01 32.12 -4.32
N ASP A 31 3.24 33.14 -3.92
CA ASP A 31 1.84 33.28 -4.31
C ASP A 31 1.71 33.55 -5.82
N ARG A 32 2.67 34.30 -6.39
CA ARG A 32 2.75 34.51 -7.84
C ARG A 32 3.08 33.22 -8.60
N ILE A 33 4.02 32.42 -8.09
CA ILE A 33 4.36 31.10 -8.67
C ILE A 33 3.15 30.16 -8.61
N ALA A 34 2.48 30.05 -7.47
CA ALA A 34 1.31 29.19 -7.31
C ALA A 34 0.13 29.63 -8.20
N ALA A 35 -0.10 30.94 -8.34
CA ALA A 35 -1.12 31.47 -9.24
C ALA A 35 -0.81 31.20 -10.72
N LEU A 36 0.46 31.32 -11.12
CA LEU A 36 0.91 31.00 -12.48
C LEU A 36 0.78 29.49 -12.77
N GLU A 37 1.15 28.63 -11.83
CA GLU A 37 1.00 27.16 -11.94
C GLU A 37 -0.46 26.75 -12.09
N ALA A 38 -1.34 27.31 -11.26
CA ALA A 38 -2.78 27.05 -11.34
C ALA A 38 -3.37 27.52 -12.68
N THR A 39 -2.89 28.64 -13.21
CA THR A 39 -3.32 29.20 -14.50
C THR A 39 -2.85 28.33 -15.67
N VAL A 40 -1.59 27.88 -15.66
CA VAL A 40 -1.03 26.95 -16.66
C VAL A 40 -1.80 25.62 -16.65
N ALA A 41 -2.01 25.03 -15.47
CA ALA A 41 -2.78 23.78 -15.34
C ALA A 41 -4.23 23.94 -15.83
N GLY A 42 -4.87 25.09 -15.56
CA GLY A 42 -6.20 25.41 -16.06
C GLY A 42 -6.28 25.61 -17.58
N LEU A 43 -5.23 26.13 -18.21
CA LEU A 43 -5.15 26.26 -19.67
C LEU A 43 -4.85 24.92 -20.35
N GLN A 44 -3.96 24.11 -19.77
CA GLN A 44 -3.63 22.76 -20.25
C GLN A 44 -4.86 21.84 -20.22
N ARG A 45 -5.68 21.90 -19.16
CA ARG A 45 -6.95 21.13 -19.10
C ARG A 45 -7.96 21.56 -20.17
N ARG A 46 -8.04 22.85 -20.50
CA ARG A 46 -8.92 23.36 -21.57
C ARG A 46 -8.43 22.99 -22.97
N LEU A 47 -7.11 22.96 -23.16
CA LEU A 47 -6.51 22.48 -24.40
C LEU A 47 -6.77 20.98 -24.60
N ALA A 48 -6.68 20.18 -23.53
CA ALA A 48 -6.97 18.75 -23.55
C ALA A 48 -8.44 18.41 -23.85
N SER A 49 -9.38 19.31 -23.53
CA SER A 49 -10.82 19.12 -23.81
C SER A 49 -11.28 19.70 -25.16
N SER A 50 -10.44 20.46 -25.87
CA SER A 50 -10.77 21.06 -27.17
C SER A 50 -10.43 20.12 -28.32
N GLY A 51 -11.42 19.41 -28.83
CA GLY A 51 -11.26 18.45 -29.94
C GLY A 51 -11.25 19.10 -31.33
N ARG A 52 -10.12 19.71 -31.73
CA ARG A 52 -9.56 19.90 -33.09
C ARG A 52 -8.57 21.08 -33.12
N ALA A 53 -7.62 21.03 -34.06
CA ALA A 53 -6.61 22.07 -34.27
C ALA A 53 -7.22 23.34 -34.89
N ASP A 54 -7.76 24.21 -34.04
CA ASP A 54 -8.21 25.56 -34.40
C ASP A 54 -7.21 26.62 -33.88
N GLN A 55 -7.20 27.81 -34.50
CA GLN A 55 -6.30 28.94 -34.18
C GLN A 55 -6.27 29.29 -32.67
N ALA A 56 -7.39 29.10 -31.97
CA ALA A 56 -7.51 29.32 -30.53
C ALA A 56 -6.66 28.34 -29.69
N ALA A 57 -6.48 27.10 -30.15
CA ALA A 57 -5.64 26.11 -29.48
C ALA A 57 -4.14 26.47 -29.63
N GLU A 58 -3.73 26.98 -30.80
CA GLU A 58 -2.37 27.48 -31.01
C GLU A 58 -2.05 28.70 -30.13
N ASP A 59 -3.01 29.62 -30.01
CA ASP A 59 -2.83 30.82 -29.18
C ASP A 59 -2.82 30.48 -27.67
N GLN A 60 -3.62 29.49 -27.25
CA GLN A 60 -3.54 28.92 -25.90
C GLN A 60 -2.19 28.24 -25.64
N GLN A 61 -1.65 27.52 -26.62
CA GLN A 61 -0.36 26.85 -26.49
C GLN A 61 0.81 27.84 -26.43
N LYS A 62 0.78 28.93 -27.21
CA LYS A 62 1.73 30.04 -27.10
C LYS A 62 1.66 30.73 -25.73
N THR A 63 0.45 30.91 -25.21
CA THR A 63 0.23 31.50 -23.88
C THR A 63 0.80 30.61 -22.78
N ILE A 64 0.58 29.30 -22.85
CA ILE A 64 1.18 28.33 -21.90
C ILE A 64 2.71 28.42 -21.94
N ALA A 65 3.32 28.43 -23.12
CA ALA A 65 4.78 28.51 -23.27
C ALA A 65 5.36 29.82 -22.68
N LEU A 66 4.66 30.95 -22.84
CA LEU A 66 5.05 32.24 -22.23
C LEU A 66 4.98 32.19 -20.70
N LEU A 67 3.90 31.64 -20.13
CA LEU A 67 3.73 31.51 -18.69
C LEU A 67 4.73 30.54 -18.06
N GLU A 68 5.08 29.45 -18.75
CA GLU A 68 6.12 28.49 -18.33
C GLU A 68 7.52 29.12 -18.34
N ALA A 69 7.81 29.97 -19.33
CA ALA A 69 9.05 30.73 -19.38
C ALA A 69 9.13 31.75 -18.21
N GLU A 70 8.02 32.40 -17.87
CA GLU A 70 7.94 33.30 -16.71
C GLU A 70 8.09 32.56 -15.37
N LEU A 71 7.47 31.38 -15.23
CA LEU A 71 7.66 30.47 -14.09
C LEU A 71 9.12 30.06 -13.93
N THR A 72 9.79 29.76 -15.02
CA THR A 72 11.20 29.39 -15.05
C THR A 72 12.09 30.57 -14.65
N ALA A 73 11.78 31.78 -15.13
CA ALA A 73 12.48 33.01 -14.77
C ALA A 73 12.31 33.36 -13.28
N LEU A 74 11.10 33.20 -12.72
CA LEU A 74 10.82 33.42 -11.29
C LEU A 74 11.51 32.38 -10.41
N ARG A 75 11.52 31.10 -10.80
CA ARG A 75 12.19 30.03 -10.06
C ARG A 75 13.72 30.14 -10.09
N THR A 76 14.28 30.80 -11.10
CA THR A 76 15.73 31.03 -11.23
C THR A 76 16.17 32.41 -10.72
N SER A 77 15.23 33.23 -10.25
CA SER A 77 15.50 34.59 -9.75
C SER A 77 16.38 34.57 -8.49
N LEU A 78 17.19 35.62 -8.33
CA LEU A 78 18.09 35.77 -7.18
C LEU A 78 17.30 35.88 -5.86
N SER A 79 16.11 36.50 -5.88
CA SER A 79 15.21 36.64 -4.71
C SER A 79 14.64 35.29 -4.26
N TRP A 80 14.29 34.40 -5.20
CA TRP A 80 13.83 33.05 -4.88
C TRP A 80 14.91 32.19 -4.24
N ARG A 81 16.17 32.32 -4.70
CA ARG A 81 17.32 31.61 -4.13
C ARG A 81 17.75 32.14 -2.77
N VAL A 82 17.67 33.45 -2.54
CA VAL A 82 18.07 34.11 -1.29
C VAL A 82 17.06 33.89 -0.15
N THR A 83 15.78 33.66 -0.47
CA THR A 83 14.72 33.38 0.53
C THR A 83 14.60 31.89 0.91
N ALA A 84 15.36 30.99 0.28
CA ALA A 84 15.38 29.56 0.59
C ALA A 84 15.70 29.21 2.07
N PRO A 85 16.63 29.90 2.77
CA PRO A 85 16.89 29.67 4.19
C PRO A 85 15.73 30.09 5.10
N LEU A 86 15.02 31.17 4.75
CA LEU A 86 13.84 31.64 5.49
C LEU A 86 12.65 30.69 5.29
N ARG A 87 12.52 30.08 4.10
CA ARG A 87 11.55 28.99 3.86
C ARG A 87 11.90 27.74 4.67
N ALA A 88 13.18 27.35 4.74
CA ALA A 88 13.64 26.26 5.60
C ALA A 88 13.39 26.55 7.09
N ALA A 89 13.47 27.81 7.53
CA ALA A 89 13.11 28.24 8.88
C ALA A 89 11.59 28.20 9.13
N SER A 90 10.75 28.57 8.17
CA SER A 90 9.29 28.46 8.27
C SER A 90 8.80 27.01 8.30
N VAL A 91 9.44 26.11 7.53
CA VAL A 91 9.20 24.67 7.58
C VAL A 91 9.67 24.08 8.92
N ARG A 92 10.80 24.55 9.46
CA ARG A 92 11.26 24.16 10.82
C ARG A 92 10.35 24.70 11.92
N ALA A 93 9.80 25.90 11.79
CA ALA A 93 8.85 26.48 12.73
C ALA A 93 7.49 25.75 12.68
N GLN A 94 7.01 25.38 11.48
CA GLN A 94 5.83 24.52 11.30
C GLN A 94 6.08 23.10 11.84
N GLN A 95 7.28 22.54 11.64
CA GLN A 95 7.68 21.25 12.26
C GLN A 95 7.76 21.34 13.79
N ALA A 96 8.21 22.46 14.36
CA ALA A 96 8.27 22.69 15.80
C ALA A 96 6.88 22.85 16.43
N ASN A 97 5.98 23.61 15.78
CA ASN A 97 4.58 23.74 16.22
C ASN A 97 3.83 22.41 16.13
N ARG A 98 4.04 21.65 15.04
CA ARG A 98 3.47 20.30 14.89
C ARG A 98 4.01 19.33 15.92
N SER A 99 5.33 19.35 16.21
CA SER A 99 5.93 18.52 17.27
C SER A 99 5.32 18.80 18.65
N PHE A 100 4.95 20.04 18.93
CA PHE A 100 4.25 20.42 20.17
C PHE A 100 2.80 19.91 20.19
N GLU A 101 2.07 20.00 19.07
CA GLU A 101 0.73 19.45 18.91
C GLU A 101 0.69 17.92 18.96
N SER A 102 1.64 17.22 18.32
CA SER A 102 1.77 15.75 18.35
C SER A 102 2.14 15.27 19.75
N ALA A 103 3.01 15.99 20.47
CA ALA A 103 3.30 15.71 21.87
C ALA A 103 2.07 15.91 22.76
N ALA A 104 1.31 17.00 22.56
CA ALA A 104 0.07 17.26 23.27
C ALA A 104 -1.02 16.20 22.95
N ARG A 105 -1.10 15.74 21.69
CA ARG A 105 -2.06 14.72 21.24
C ARG A 105 -1.70 13.33 21.77
N ALA A 106 -0.42 12.93 21.71
CA ALA A 106 0.08 11.69 22.32
C ALA A 106 -0.09 11.67 23.84
N VAL A 107 -0.01 12.82 24.50
CA VAL A 107 -0.32 12.99 25.92
C VAL A 107 -1.82 12.82 26.19
N ARG A 108 -2.70 13.41 25.38
CA ARG A 108 -4.17 13.29 25.52
C ARG A 108 -4.64 11.86 25.26
N MET A 109 -4.15 11.22 24.20
CA MET A 109 -4.44 9.82 23.84
C MET A 109 -4.05 8.81 24.93
N ARG A 110 -3.15 9.20 25.83
CA ARG A 110 -2.67 8.35 26.93
C ARG A 110 -3.27 8.70 28.29
N GLY A 111 -4.29 9.55 28.35
CA GLY A 111 -4.93 9.90 29.62
C GLY A 111 -4.16 10.95 30.44
N GLY A 112 -3.39 11.82 29.77
CA GLY A 112 -2.78 13.01 30.36
C GLY A 112 -1.27 12.91 30.67
N LEU A 113 -0.70 14.03 31.14
CA LEU A 113 0.75 14.24 31.25
C LEU A 113 1.43 13.22 32.19
N ARG A 114 0.76 12.86 33.29
CA ARG A 114 1.28 11.90 34.28
C ARG A 114 1.44 10.48 33.71
N SER A 115 0.46 10.02 32.94
CA SER A 115 0.49 8.71 32.28
C SER A 115 1.58 8.65 31.19
N ALA A 116 1.68 9.70 30.38
CA ALA A 116 2.71 9.81 29.36
C ALA A 116 4.13 9.78 29.98
N LEU A 117 4.37 10.52 31.06
CA LEU A 117 5.65 10.53 31.76
C LEU A 117 6.00 9.18 32.38
N ALA A 118 5.04 8.51 33.04
CA ALA A 118 5.26 7.17 33.60
C ALA A 118 5.62 6.15 32.51
N HIS A 119 4.98 6.24 31.35
CA HIS A 119 5.26 5.37 30.20
C HIS A 119 6.65 5.62 29.60
N TYR A 120 7.02 6.88 29.34
CA TYR A 120 8.36 7.20 28.81
C TYR A 120 9.48 6.91 29.81
N TYR A 121 9.21 7.02 31.11
CA TYR A 121 10.12 6.58 32.17
C TYR A 121 10.30 5.05 32.19
N ALA A 122 9.22 4.28 32.04
CA ALA A 122 9.29 2.82 31.93
C ALA A 122 10.09 2.37 30.69
N ILE A 123 9.95 3.08 29.58
CA ILE A 123 10.75 2.88 28.35
C ILE A 123 12.21 3.20 28.60
N PHE A 124 12.52 4.37 29.16
CA PHE A 124 13.89 4.76 29.48
C PHE A 124 14.58 3.71 30.35
N ARG A 125 13.86 3.16 31.33
CA ARG A 125 14.36 2.12 32.23
C ARG A 125 14.61 0.78 31.53
N LYS A 126 13.89 0.46 30.45
CA LYS A 126 13.98 -0.82 29.72
C LYS A 126 14.90 -0.76 28.50
N GLU A 127 14.94 0.37 27.82
CA GLU A 127 15.53 0.52 26.48
C GLU A 127 16.42 1.77 26.35
N GLY A 128 16.62 2.53 27.44
CA GLY A 128 17.45 3.74 27.43
C GLY A 128 16.87 4.89 26.60
N ILE A 129 17.74 5.86 26.28
CA ILE A 129 17.39 7.06 25.50
C ILE A 129 17.02 6.68 24.06
N ASP A 130 17.68 5.67 23.49
CA ASP A 130 17.42 5.19 22.13
C ASP A 130 16.00 4.64 21.97
N GLY A 131 15.46 3.97 23.00
CA GLY A 131 14.07 3.53 23.04
C GLY A 131 13.05 4.69 23.04
N ILE A 132 13.41 5.85 23.60
CA ILE A 132 12.59 7.07 23.56
C ILE A 132 12.69 7.73 22.19
N VAL A 133 13.91 7.87 21.65
CA VAL A 133 14.15 8.49 20.34
C VAL A 133 13.46 7.72 19.22
N ARG A 134 13.51 6.38 19.24
CA ARG A 134 12.82 5.51 18.28
C ARG A 134 11.30 5.72 18.28
N ARG A 135 10.68 5.84 19.46
CA ARG A 135 9.23 6.12 19.58
C ARG A 135 8.86 7.56 19.24
N GLY A 136 9.73 8.54 19.53
CA GLY A 136 9.55 9.92 19.07
C GLY A 136 9.55 10.03 17.54
N ARG A 137 10.47 9.31 16.86
CA ARG A 137 10.48 9.22 15.39
C ARG A 137 9.21 8.57 14.82
N ARG A 138 8.57 7.65 15.56
CA ARG A 138 7.33 6.99 15.15
C ARG A 138 6.12 7.94 15.11
N ILE A 139 5.94 8.77 16.14
CA ILE A 139 4.86 9.77 16.18
C ILE A 139 5.01 10.76 15.02
N LEU A 140 6.25 11.12 14.68
CA LEU A 140 6.56 11.97 13.53
C LEU A 140 6.44 11.25 12.18
N ALA A 141 6.56 9.91 12.15
CA ALA A 141 6.48 9.09 10.93
C ALA A 141 5.04 8.71 10.55
N SER A 142 4.11 8.56 11.50
CA SER A 142 2.68 8.33 11.20
C SER A 142 2.05 9.55 10.50
N GLU A 143 2.46 10.77 10.87
CA GLU A 143 1.97 12.01 10.23
C GLU A 143 2.49 12.21 8.79
N GLN A 144 3.52 11.47 8.34
CA GLN A 144 3.99 11.60 6.95
C GLN A 144 3.00 11.05 5.92
N PHE A 145 2.19 10.07 6.32
CA PHE A 145 1.26 9.35 5.44
C PHE A 145 -0.21 9.55 5.83
N GLU A 146 -0.50 10.21 6.95
CA GLU A 146 -1.86 10.60 7.32
C GLU A 146 -2.21 11.97 6.71
N ASP A 147 -3.39 12.04 6.11
CA ASP A 147 -4.01 13.30 5.73
C ASP A 147 -4.54 14.07 6.93
N SER A 148 -4.75 15.37 6.73
CA SER A 148 -5.27 16.19 7.82
C SER A 148 -6.67 15.71 8.19
N PRO A 149 -7.07 15.83 9.48
CA PRO A 149 -8.44 15.56 9.91
C PRO A 149 -9.51 16.19 9.02
N GLU A 150 -9.26 17.40 8.53
CA GLU A 150 -10.16 18.18 7.68
C GLU A 150 -10.21 17.62 6.25
N ALA A 151 -9.07 17.19 5.70
CA ALA A 151 -9.01 16.57 4.38
C ALA A 151 -9.82 15.26 4.36
N TYR A 152 -9.70 14.44 5.39
CA TYR A 152 -10.49 13.20 5.48
C TYR A 152 -11.98 13.47 5.72
N ALA A 153 -12.33 14.47 6.55
CA ALA A 153 -13.72 14.86 6.73
C ALA A 153 -14.36 15.34 5.40
N SER A 154 -13.65 16.14 4.61
CA SER A 154 -14.10 16.56 3.28
C SER A 154 -14.23 15.38 2.32
N TRP A 155 -13.32 14.41 2.39
CA TRP A 155 -13.39 13.20 1.57
C TRP A 155 -14.63 12.37 1.93
N ILE A 156 -14.94 12.21 3.21
CA ILE A 156 -16.15 11.53 3.68
C ILE A 156 -17.42 12.24 3.17
N GLU A 157 -17.47 13.57 3.27
CA GLU A 157 -18.64 14.35 2.82
C GLU A 157 -18.93 14.12 1.34
N GLN A 158 -17.88 14.05 0.51
CA GLN A 158 -18.00 13.90 -0.94
C GLN A 158 -18.26 12.44 -1.35
N HIS A 159 -17.55 11.50 -0.73
CA HIS A 159 -17.39 10.15 -1.27
C HIS A 159 -17.95 9.03 -0.40
N ASP A 160 -18.29 9.28 0.87
CA ASP A 160 -18.72 8.21 1.79
C ASP A 160 -19.96 8.59 2.64
N THR A 161 -20.55 9.76 2.36
CA THR A 161 -21.78 10.21 3.04
C THR A 161 -23.02 9.72 2.31
N ILE A 162 -23.97 9.21 3.09
CA ILE A 162 -25.28 8.72 2.64
C ILE A 162 -26.36 9.69 3.10
N ASP A 163 -27.03 10.31 2.15
CA ASP A 163 -28.27 11.06 2.38
C ASP A 163 -29.50 10.17 2.17
N ASP A 164 -30.69 10.68 2.45
CA ASP A 164 -31.94 9.91 2.32
C ASP A 164 -32.18 9.40 0.89
N ALA A 165 -31.78 10.15 -0.14
CA ALA A 165 -31.95 9.74 -1.53
C ALA A 165 -31.03 8.55 -1.86
N LYS A 166 -29.76 8.61 -1.46
CA LYS A 166 -28.81 7.50 -1.60
C LYS A 166 -29.26 6.28 -0.81
N ARG A 167 -29.80 6.48 0.39
CA ARG A 167 -30.35 5.39 1.22
C ARG A 167 -31.48 4.66 0.50
N ASP A 168 -32.40 5.38 -0.13
CA ASP A 168 -33.50 4.78 -0.89
C ASP A 168 -33.00 4.05 -2.15
N ILE A 169 -31.98 4.61 -2.84
CA ILE A 169 -31.31 3.93 -3.95
C ILE A 169 -30.67 2.62 -3.49
N LEU A 170 -29.94 2.61 -2.37
CA LEU A 170 -29.29 1.42 -1.84
C LEU A 170 -30.30 0.35 -1.41
N ARG A 171 -31.43 0.75 -0.80
CA ARG A 171 -32.52 -0.18 -0.49
C ARG A 171 -33.13 -0.81 -1.75
N ALA A 172 -33.35 -0.01 -2.79
CA ALA A 172 -33.84 -0.52 -4.08
C ALA A 172 -32.83 -1.48 -4.73
N ARG A 173 -31.53 -1.14 -4.71
CA ARG A 173 -30.45 -2.01 -5.19
C ARG A 173 -30.38 -3.32 -4.38
N ALA A 174 -30.44 -3.25 -3.05
CA ALA A 174 -30.48 -4.41 -2.16
C ALA A 174 -31.64 -5.36 -2.50
N ALA A 175 -32.83 -4.81 -2.71
CA ALA A 175 -34.02 -5.58 -3.09
C ALA A 175 -33.89 -6.22 -4.49
N ALA A 176 -33.08 -5.64 -5.37
CA ALA A 176 -32.85 -6.11 -6.73
C ALA A 176 -31.65 -7.08 -6.87
N LEU A 177 -30.88 -7.34 -5.80
CA LEU A 177 -29.77 -8.28 -5.85
C LEU A 177 -30.27 -9.70 -6.21
N PRO A 178 -29.66 -10.39 -7.20
CA PRO A 178 -30.04 -11.74 -7.59
C PRO A 178 -29.96 -12.75 -6.43
N ARG A 179 -28.93 -12.63 -5.60
CA ARG A 179 -28.77 -13.37 -4.35
C ARG A 179 -28.92 -12.40 -3.18
N GLN A 180 -29.76 -12.75 -2.23
CA GLN A 180 -29.97 -12.02 -0.98
C GLN A 180 -29.49 -12.88 0.20
N PRO A 181 -28.16 -13.10 0.33
CA PRO A 181 -27.63 -13.93 1.40
C PRO A 181 -28.00 -13.37 2.78
N LEU A 182 -28.44 -14.23 3.69
CA LEU A 182 -28.56 -13.87 5.10
C LEU A 182 -27.14 -13.75 5.69
N ILE A 183 -26.83 -12.60 6.28
CA ILE A 183 -25.54 -12.35 6.94
C ILE A 183 -25.73 -12.39 8.47
N SER A 184 -25.08 -13.34 9.14
CA SER A 184 -25.05 -13.42 10.60
C SER A 184 -23.90 -12.58 11.15
N VAL A 185 -24.21 -11.48 11.82
CA VAL A 185 -23.22 -10.62 12.48
C VAL A 185 -22.89 -11.22 13.85
N LEU A 186 -21.64 -11.64 14.06
CA LEU A 186 -21.19 -12.25 15.32
C LEU A 186 -20.58 -11.19 16.24
N VAL A 187 -21.06 -11.17 17.49
CA VAL A 187 -20.58 -10.24 18.51
C VAL A 187 -20.30 -10.98 19.82
N PRO A 188 -19.03 -11.27 20.15
CA PRO A 188 -18.65 -11.61 21.52
C PRO A 188 -18.68 -10.34 22.40
N THR A 189 -19.28 -10.40 23.59
CA THR A 189 -19.31 -9.27 24.53
C THR A 189 -18.93 -9.71 25.93
N TYR A 190 -18.16 -8.88 26.63
CA TYR A 190 -17.81 -9.08 28.03
C TYR A 190 -17.62 -7.73 28.71
N ASN A 191 -18.46 -7.46 29.72
CA ASN A 191 -18.39 -6.26 30.54
C ASN A 191 -18.36 -4.96 29.72
N SER A 192 -19.09 -4.94 28.61
CA SER A 192 -19.08 -3.83 27.66
C SER A 192 -19.68 -2.56 28.27
N ASP A 193 -19.15 -1.41 27.87
CA ASP A 193 -19.78 -0.13 28.15
C ASP A 193 -21.17 -0.09 27.49
N ILE A 194 -22.19 0.27 28.27
CA ILE A 194 -23.58 0.21 27.83
C ILE A 194 -23.85 1.18 26.68
N ALA A 195 -23.21 2.35 26.65
CA ALA A 195 -23.40 3.30 25.56
C ALA A 195 -22.78 2.78 24.27
N PHE A 196 -21.61 2.15 24.34
CA PHE A 196 -20.96 1.57 23.16
C PHE A 196 -21.69 0.32 22.67
N LEU A 197 -22.14 -0.55 23.59
CA LEU A 197 -22.95 -1.72 23.24
C LEU A 197 -24.27 -1.31 22.56
N ARG A 198 -24.96 -0.28 23.06
CA ARG A 198 -26.15 0.28 22.43
C ARG A 198 -25.84 0.82 21.03
N ALA A 199 -24.78 1.61 20.90
CA ALA A 199 -24.39 2.18 19.61
C ALA A 199 -24.04 1.10 18.57
N MET A 200 -23.37 0.03 19.00
CA MET A 200 -23.05 -1.12 18.14
C MET A 200 -24.33 -1.80 17.65
N ILE A 201 -25.27 -2.15 18.55
CA ILE A 201 -26.54 -2.79 18.16
C ILE A 201 -27.35 -1.90 17.21
N GLU A 202 -27.46 -0.61 17.52
CA GLU A 202 -28.18 0.36 16.69
C GLU A 202 -27.53 0.53 15.30
N SER A 203 -26.20 0.39 15.18
CA SER A 203 -25.51 0.42 13.88
C SER A 203 -25.86 -0.77 12.97
N VAL A 204 -26.13 -1.94 13.56
CA VAL A 204 -26.62 -3.12 12.83
C VAL A 204 -28.10 -2.95 12.48
N LEU A 205 -28.91 -2.39 13.38
CA LEU A 205 -30.31 -2.07 13.11
C LEU A 205 -30.49 -1.06 11.97
N ALA A 206 -29.55 -0.12 11.82
CA ALA A 206 -29.56 0.91 10.80
C ALA A 206 -29.19 0.41 9.38
N GLN A 207 -28.76 -0.85 9.22
CA GLN A 207 -28.31 -1.36 7.93
C GLN A 207 -29.40 -1.27 6.85
N VAL A 208 -29.02 -0.74 5.68
CA VAL A 208 -29.92 -0.62 4.51
C VAL A 208 -30.23 -1.97 3.87
N TYR A 209 -29.33 -2.94 4.01
CA TYR A 209 -29.55 -4.32 3.60
C TYR A 209 -30.39 -5.05 4.66
N PRO A 210 -31.56 -5.63 4.32
CA PRO A 210 -32.49 -6.11 5.35
C PRO A 210 -32.23 -7.54 5.83
N HIS A 211 -31.45 -8.34 5.09
CA HIS A 211 -31.25 -9.77 5.36
C HIS A 211 -30.05 -10.03 6.27
N TRP A 212 -30.20 -9.70 7.55
CA TRP A 212 -29.20 -9.97 8.57
C TRP A 212 -29.83 -10.56 9.83
N GLU A 213 -29.00 -11.21 10.63
CA GLU A 213 -29.29 -11.50 12.04
C GLU A 213 -28.08 -11.10 12.90
N LEU A 214 -28.32 -10.71 14.14
CA LEU A 214 -27.29 -10.28 15.07
C LEU A 214 -27.15 -11.34 16.16
N CYS A 215 -26.04 -12.07 16.15
CA CYS A 215 -25.75 -13.18 17.05
C CYS A 215 -24.78 -12.72 18.14
N ILE A 216 -25.29 -12.44 19.34
CA ILE A 216 -24.50 -11.91 20.46
C ILE A 216 -24.27 -13.01 21.50
N ALA A 217 -23.02 -13.18 21.92
CA ALA A 217 -22.66 -14.05 23.04
C ALA A 217 -22.07 -13.24 24.19
N ASP A 218 -22.83 -13.13 25.28
CA ASP A 218 -22.33 -12.56 26.53
C ASP A 218 -21.45 -13.57 27.27
N ASP A 219 -20.20 -13.21 27.50
CA ASP A 219 -19.19 -14.06 28.12
C ASP A 219 -19.16 -13.94 29.65
N ALA A 220 -20.35 -14.08 30.26
CA ALA A 220 -20.59 -13.94 31.69
C ALA A 220 -20.24 -12.54 32.23
N SER A 221 -20.83 -11.49 31.65
CA SER A 221 -20.61 -10.11 32.10
C SER A 221 -21.02 -9.94 33.57
N PRO A 222 -20.17 -9.32 34.42
CA PRO A 222 -20.46 -9.17 35.85
C PRO A 222 -21.50 -8.07 36.12
N HIS A 223 -21.65 -7.10 35.21
CA HIS A 223 -22.63 -6.03 35.33
C HIS A 223 -24.00 -6.47 34.76
N PRO A 224 -25.06 -6.56 35.59
CA PRO A 224 -26.39 -7.00 35.15
C PRO A 224 -27.01 -6.12 34.05
N GLU A 225 -26.59 -4.86 33.96
CA GLU A 225 -27.05 -3.90 32.96
C GLU A 225 -26.71 -4.33 31.53
N VAL A 226 -25.60 -5.05 31.32
CA VAL A 226 -25.21 -5.59 30.01
C VAL A 226 -26.28 -6.59 29.57
N VAL A 227 -26.56 -7.60 30.41
CA VAL A 227 -27.57 -8.63 30.13
C VAL A 227 -28.97 -8.03 29.99
N ALA A 228 -29.31 -7.04 30.82
CA ALA A 228 -30.59 -6.35 30.72
C ALA A 228 -30.74 -5.63 29.37
N THR A 229 -29.70 -4.93 28.92
CA THR A 229 -29.67 -4.25 27.62
C THR A 229 -29.79 -5.26 26.47
N LEU A 230 -29.04 -6.37 26.51
CA LEU A 230 -29.12 -7.42 25.49
C LEU A 230 -30.54 -8.01 25.38
N ARG A 231 -31.19 -8.30 26.51
CA ARG A 231 -32.57 -8.80 26.56
C ARG A 231 -33.59 -7.78 26.04
N GLU A 232 -33.39 -6.49 26.35
CA GLU A 232 -34.21 -5.39 25.84
C GLU A 232 -34.21 -5.39 24.30
N TYR A 233 -33.03 -5.44 23.66
CA TYR A 233 -32.92 -5.46 22.20
C TYR A 233 -33.44 -6.75 21.57
N ALA A 234 -33.13 -7.91 22.15
CA ALA A 234 -33.64 -9.19 21.66
C ALA A 234 -35.18 -9.28 21.71
N ALA A 235 -35.82 -8.58 22.65
CA ALA A 235 -37.27 -8.48 22.69
C ALA A 235 -37.84 -7.46 21.68
N ARG A 236 -37.05 -6.47 21.25
CA ARG A 236 -37.46 -5.43 20.30
C ARG A 236 -37.37 -5.88 18.84
N ASP A 237 -36.40 -6.70 18.47
CA ASP A 237 -36.21 -7.20 17.11
C ASP A 237 -35.85 -8.69 17.12
N SER A 238 -36.67 -9.51 16.46
CA SER A 238 -36.49 -10.97 16.42
C SER A 238 -35.24 -11.43 15.68
N ARG A 239 -34.59 -10.55 14.91
CA ARG A 239 -33.30 -10.83 14.26
C ARG A 239 -32.13 -10.77 15.24
N ILE A 240 -32.32 -10.22 16.44
CA ILE A 240 -31.31 -10.15 17.49
C ILE A 240 -31.42 -11.39 18.37
N ARG A 241 -30.39 -12.22 18.33
CA ARG A 241 -30.32 -13.51 19.00
C ARG A 241 -29.17 -13.47 20.00
N ILE A 242 -29.45 -13.79 21.25
CA ILE A 242 -28.48 -13.70 22.33
C ILE A 242 -28.28 -15.07 23.00
N THR A 243 -27.04 -15.33 23.43
CA THR A 243 -26.71 -16.42 24.35
C THR A 243 -25.92 -15.88 25.53
N LEU A 244 -26.23 -16.36 26.73
CA LEU A 244 -25.57 -15.95 27.97
C LEU A 244 -24.73 -17.11 28.46
N ARG A 245 -23.41 -16.94 28.49
CA ARG A 245 -22.49 -17.97 28.97
C ARG A 245 -22.45 -17.95 30.49
N GLU A 246 -22.33 -19.13 31.10
CA GLU A 246 -22.24 -19.27 32.56
C GLU A 246 -20.85 -18.90 33.10
N GLN A 247 -19.82 -18.97 32.27
CA GLN A 247 -18.42 -18.77 32.62
C GLN A 247 -17.70 -17.98 31.53
N ASN A 248 -16.83 -17.07 31.94
CA ASN A 248 -15.95 -16.32 31.05
C ASN A 248 -14.95 -17.27 30.36
N GLY A 249 -15.08 -17.41 29.04
CA GLY A 249 -14.22 -18.25 28.20
C GLY A 249 -13.30 -17.44 27.29
N HIS A 250 -13.24 -16.12 27.45
CA HIS A 250 -12.58 -15.16 26.58
C HIS A 250 -13.15 -15.12 25.16
N ILE A 251 -12.55 -14.27 24.32
CA ILE A 251 -13.05 -13.90 22.99
C ILE A 251 -13.26 -15.12 22.08
N SER A 252 -12.38 -16.12 22.09
CA SER A 252 -12.50 -17.30 21.22
C SER A 252 -13.76 -18.12 21.51
N GLU A 253 -14.04 -18.39 22.78
CA GLU A 253 -15.22 -19.18 23.16
C GLU A 253 -16.50 -18.39 23.04
N ALA A 254 -16.49 -17.11 23.40
CA ALA A 254 -17.62 -16.22 23.20
C ALA A 254 -17.99 -16.15 21.71
N SER A 255 -17.00 -15.98 20.84
CA SER A 255 -17.21 -15.93 19.39
C SER A 255 -17.74 -17.27 18.84
N ASN A 256 -17.27 -18.41 19.36
CA ASN A 256 -17.83 -19.72 19.01
C ASN A 256 -19.29 -19.89 19.48
N SER A 257 -19.64 -19.37 20.66
CA SER A 257 -21.03 -19.35 21.13
C SER A 257 -21.92 -18.47 20.23
N ALA A 258 -21.41 -17.33 19.75
CA ALA A 258 -22.10 -16.51 18.77
C ALA A 258 -22.25 -17.24 17.42
N LEU A 259 -21.19 -17.90 16.93
CA LEU A 259 -21.21 -18.71 15.71
C LEU A 259 -22.22 -19.87 15.77
N ALA A 260 -22.45 -20.44 16.96
CA ALA A 260 -23.45 -21.48 17.16
C ALA A 260 -24.89 -20.97 16.97
N LEU A 261 -25.13 -19.67 17.17
CA LEU A 261 -26.43 -19.05 16.87
C LEU A 261 -26.61 -18.82 15.35
N ALA A 262 -25.53 -18.61 14.60
CA ALA A 262 -25.59 -18.22 13.20
C ALA A 262 -26.31 -19.24 12.30
N THR A 263 -27.19 -18.73 11.44
CA THR A 263 -27.98 -19.44 10.44
C THR A 263 -27.80 -18.86 9.04
N GLY A 264 -27.15 -17.70 8.93
CA GLY A 264 -26.81 -17.05 7.67
C GLY A 264 -25.86 -17.86 6.81
N GLU A 265 -25.92 -17.62 5.50
CA GLU A 265 -24.97 -18.20 4.54
C GLU A 265 -23.56 -17.64 4.79
N PHE A 266 -23.47 -16.39 5.22
CA PHE A 266 -22.24 -15.71 5.57
C PHE A 266 -22.28 -15.22 7.01
N VAL A 267 -21.10 -15.16 7.62
CA VAL A 267 -20.83 -14.58 8.94
C VAL A 267 -20.00 -13.33 8.76
N ALA A 268 -20.37 -12.24 9.43
CA ALA A 268 -19.56 -11.02 9.55
C ALA A 268 -19.12 -10.84 11.00
N LEU A 269 -17.87 -10.44 11.23
CA LEU A 269 -17.33 -10.16 12.57
C LEU A 269 -17.55 -8.70 12.96
N LEU A 270 -17.91 -8.46 14.23
CA LEU A 270 -18.08 -7.11 14.78
C LEU A 270 -17.72 -7.10 16.28
N ASP A 271 -16.84 -6.19 16.68
CA ASP A 271 -16.53 -5.98 18.09
C ASP A 271 -17.66 -5.20 18.79
N HIS A 272 -17.91 -5.54 20.05
CA HIS A 272 -19.07 -5.07 20.81
C HIS A 272 -19.11 -3.55 21.07
N ASP A 273 -18.02 -2.84 20.83
CA ASP A 273 -17.83 -1.42 21.07
C ASP A 273 -17.60 -0.59 19.79
N ASP A 274 -17.62 -1.24 18.63
CA ASP A 274 -17.41 -0.64 17.33
C ASP A 274 -18.71 -0.48 16.53
N ILE A 275 -18.62 0.16 15.36
CA ILE A 275 -19.77 0.56 14.56
C ILE A 275 -19.58 0.14 13.10
N LEU A 276 -20.66 -0.36 12.49
CA LEU A 276 -20.76 -0.52 11.05
C LEU A 276 -21.48 0.70 10.43
N PRO A 277 -20.98 1.28 9.32
CA PRO A 277 -21.76 2.25 8.56
C PRO A 277 -23.00 1.59 7.94
N GLU A 278 -24.06 2.37 7.71
CA GLU A 278 -25.39 1.84 7.33
C GLU A 278 -25.43 1.05 6.01
N HIS A 279 -24.39 1.16 5.18
CA HIS A 279 -24.26 0.48 3.89
C HIS A 279 -23.32 -0.74 3.90
N ALA A 280 -22.73 -1.08 5.06
CA ALA A 280 -21.75 -2.16 5.18
C ALA A 280 -22.28 -3.50 4.67
N LEU A 281 -23.42 -3.96 5.19
CA LEU A 281 -23.97 -5.27 4.81
C LEU A 281 -24.52 -5.30 3.37
N TYR A 282 -24.89 -4.14 2.81
CA TYR A 282 -25.24 -4.03 1.39
C TYR A 282 -24.00 -4.28 0.52
N ASN A 283 -22.87 -3.61 0.82
CA ASN A 283 -21.65 -3.78 0.05
C ASN A 283 -21.11 -5.22 0.15
N VAL A 284 -21.24 -5.86 1.31
CA VAL A 284 -20.93 -7.30 1.46
C VAL A 284 -21.82 -8.16 0.55
N ALA A 285 -23.15 -7.94 0.56
CA ALA A 285 -24.08 -8.68 -0.28
C ALA A 285 -23.83 -8.42 -1.79
N ALA A 286 -23.51 -7.19 -2.17
CA ALA A 286 -23.15 -6.82 -3.53
C ALA A 286 -21.86 -7.53 -3.97
N ALA A 287 -20.82 -7.55 -3.12
CA ALA A 287 -19.57 -8.25 -3.40
C ALA A 287 -19.77 -9.77 -3.56
N ILE A 288 -20.63 -10.40 -2.75
CA ILE A 288 -20.99 -11.82 -2.90
C ILE A 288 -21.64 -12.09 -4.27
N ASN A 289 -22.48 -11.16 -4.77
CA ASN A 289 -23.09 -11.28 -6.09
C ASN A 289 -22.07 -11.07 -7.22
N ALA A 290 -21.20 -10.07 -7.09
CA ALA A 290 -20.17 -9.74 -8.08
C ALA A 290 -19.06 -10.80 -8.16
N HIS A 291 -18.77 -11.47 -7.04
CA HIS A 291 -17.69 -12.45 -6.91
C HIS A 291 -18.23 -13.79 -6.37
N PRO A 292 -19.00 -14.56 -7.17
CA PRO A 292 -19.66 -15.78 -6.70
C PRO A 292 -18.70 -16.92 -6.32
N ARG A 293 -17.42 -16.82 -6.67
CA ARG A 293 -16.36 -17.75 -6.24
C ARG A 293 -15.70 -17.35 -4.92
N ALA A 294 -15.88 -16.10 -4.48
CA ALA A 294 -15.34 -15.64 -3.22
C ALA A 294 -16.14 -16.24 -2.04
N ARG A 295 -15.40 -16.66 -1.02
CA ARG A 295 -15.92 -17.30 0.20
C ARG A 295 -15.46 -16.56 1.45
N LEU A 296 -14.53 -15.61 1.30
CA LEU A 296 -14.03 -14.76 2.36
C LEU A 296 -13.90 -13.33 1.84
N PHE A 297 -14.26 -12.35 2.66
CA PHE A 297 -14.17 -10.94 2.34
C PHE A 297 -13.57 -10.15 3.50
N TYR A 298 -12.85 -9.09 3.17
CA TYR A 298 -12.40 -8.08 4.13
C TYR A 298 -12.60 -6.70 3.51
N SER A 299 -12.65 -5.66 4.34
CA SER A 299 -12.88 -4.29 3.90
C SER A 299 -11.82 -3.31 4.40
N ASP A 300 -11.85 -2.11 3.84
CA ASP A 300 -11.19 -0.96 4.45
C ASP A 300 -11.89 -0.58 5.77
N GLU A 301 -11.17 0.16 6.61
CA GLU A 301 -11.66 0.60 7.91
C GLU A 301 -11.06 1.96 8.28
N ASP A 302 -11.66 2.62 9.25
CA ASP A 302 -11.08 3.79 9.87
C ASP A 302 -11.33 3.79 11.37
N LYS A 303 -10.96 4.89 12.04
CA LYS A 303 -11.10 5.04 13.49
C LYS A 303 -12.12 6.08 13.86
N LEU A 304 -12.90 5.79 14.90
CA LEU A 304 -13.84 6.72 15.52
C LEU A 304 -13.23 7.32 16.80
N THR A 305 -13.04 8.64 16.82
CA THR A 305 -12.55 9.33 18.02
C THR A 305 -13.62 9.33 19.13
N PRO A 306 -13.25 9.61 20.39
CA PRO A 306 -14.21 9.73 21.49
C PRO A 306 -15.33 10.76 21.24
N GLU A 307 -15.07 11.77 20.41
CA GLU A 307 -16.04 12.79 20.00
C GLU A 307 -16.96 12.33 18.85
N GLY A 308 -16.84 11.09 18.39
CA GLY A 308 -17.63 10.55 17.28
C GLY A 308 -17.15 10.97 15.89
N ARG A 309 -15.91 11.48 15.76
CA ARG A 309 -15.35 11.89 14.47
C ARG A 309 -14.53 10.76 13.85
N ARG A 310 -14.71 10.50 12.57
CA ARG A 310 -13.91 9.53 11.79
C ARG A 310 -12.50 10.06 11.52
N SER A 311 -11.50 9.18 11.52
CA SER A 311 -10.08 9.53 11.41
C SER A 311 -9.20 8.33 11.03
N ALA A 312 -7.97 8.58 10.57
CA ALA A 312 -6.94 7.56 10.30
C ALA A 312 -7.44 6.37 9.44
N PRO A 313 -7.91 6.63 8.20
CA PRO A 313 -8.37 5.55 7.32
C PRO A 313 -7.23 4.61 6.95
N TYR A 314 -7.52 3.32 7.03
CA TYR A 314 -6.68 2.25 6.49
C TYR A 314 -7.28 1.73 5.19
N PHE A 315 -6.77 2.27 4.09
CA PHE A 315 -7.05 1.83 2.73
C PHE A 315 -6.10 0.68 2.37
N LYS A 316 -6.59 -0.55 2.53
CA LYS A 316 -5.87 -1.80 2.36
C LYS A 316 -5.64 -2.10 0.87
N SER A 317 -4.64 -2.93 0.59
CA SER A 317 -4.49 -3.50 -0.76
C SER A 317 -5.55 -4.56 -1.01
N ASP A 318 -5.73 -4.92 -2.29
CA ASP A 318 -6.36 -6.19 -2.65
C ASP A 318 -5.54 -7.37 -2.12
N TRP A 319 -6.06 -8.59 -2.35
CA TRP A 319 -5.54 -9.81 -1.74
C TRP A 319 -4.02 -9.94 -1.93
N ASN A 320 -3.32 -9.92 -0.79
CA ASN A 320 -1.87 -9.86 -0.73
C ASN A 320 -1.37 -10.94 0.24
N PRO A 321 -1.16 -12.19 -0.23
CA PRO A 321 -0.86 -13.31 0.65
C PRO A 321 0.44 -13.14 1.43
N GLU A 322 1.48 -12.54 0.85
CA GLU A 322 2.74 -12.32 1.58
C GLU A 322 2.58 -11.24 2.66
N LEU A 323 1.82 -10.17 2.39
CA LEU A 323 1.51 -9.15 3.39
C LEU A 323 0.61 -9.71 4.50
N PHE A 324 -0.30 -10.61 4.16
CA PHE A 324 -1.21 -11.24 5.11
C PHE A 324 -0.46 -12.07 6.17
N LEU A 325 0.63 -12.76 5.79
CA LEU A 325 1.48 -13.47 6.75
C LEU A 325 2.22 -12.53 7.72
N VAL A 326 2.43 -11.26 7.32
CA VAL A 326 3.06 -10.23 8.15
C VAL A 326 2.03 -9.55 9.07
N GLN A 327 0.82 -9.30 8.57
CA GLN A 327 -0.25 -8.61 9.29
C GLN A 327 -1.64 -9.06 8.85
N ASN A 328 -2.57 -9.14 9.80
CA ASN A 328 -3.94 -9.55 9.52
C ASN A 328 -4.70 -8.49 8.70
N LEU A 329 -5.11 -8.84 7.48
CA LEU A 329 -5.92 -7.97 6.61
C LEU A 329 -7.43 -8.09 6.88
N PHE A 330 -7.86 -9.16 7.55
CA PHE A 330 -9.28 -9.45 7.83
C PHE A 330 -9.83 -8.73 9.06
N SER A 331 -8.95 -8.19 9.90
CA SER A 331 -9.42 -7.33 10.99
C SER A 331 -9.91 -5.99 10.41
N HIS A 332 -11.00 -5.40 10.91
CA HIS A 332 -11.94 -5.96 11.91
C HIS A 332 -13.23 -6.55 11.30
N LEU A 333 -13.70 -6.06 10.14
CA LEU A 333 -14.84 -6.65 9.41
C LEU A 333 -14.42 -7.82 8.52
N GLY A 334 -14.10 -8.96 9.14
CA GLY A 334 -13.94 -10.21 8.40
C GLY A 334 -15.30 -10.82 8.07
N VAL A 335 -15.52 -11.17 6.81
CA VAL A 335 -16.72 -11.89 6.36
C VAL A 335 -16.33 -13.25 5.80
N TYR A 336 -17.01 -14.30 6.23
CA TYR A 336 -16.70 -15.68 5.86
C TYR A 336 -17.98 -16.41 5.48
N GLU A 337 -17.91 -17.30 4.50
CA GLU A 337 -18.97 -18.29 4.32
C GLU A 337 -19.09 -19.12 5.61
N THR A 338 -20.29 -19.22 6.16
CA THR A 338 -20.53 -19.89 7.44
C THR A 338 -20.09 -21.35 7.41
N ALA A 339 -20.32 -22.03 6.27
CA ALA A 339 -19.89 -23.42 6.08
C ALA A 339 -18.37 -23.57 6.12
N LEU A 340 -17.63 -22.64 5.51
CA LEU A 340 -16.16 -22.62 5.53
C LEU A 340 -15.63 -22.41 6.95
N MET A 341 -16.19 -21.43 7.66
CA MET A 341 -15.78 -21.12 9.04
C MET A 341 -16.00 -22.31 9.99
N ARG A 342 -17.12 -23.03 9.82
CA ARG A 342 -17.42 -24.28 10.55
C ARG A 342 -16.46 -25.41 10.16
N GLN A 343 -16.17 -25.57 8.87
CA GLN A 343 -15.21 -26.56 8.38
C GLN A 343 -13.80 -26.30 8.93
N ALA A 344 -13.40 -25.04 9.06
CA ALA A 344 -12.14 -24.65 9.67
C ALA A 344 -12.10 -24.92 11.19
N GLY A 345 -13.24 -25.17 11.84
CA GLY A 345 -13.35 -25.45 13.27
C GLY A 345 -13.59 -24.22 14.15
N GLY A 346 -14.01 -23.08 13.58
CA GLY A 346 -14.28 -21.85 14.34
C GLY A 346 -13.03 -21.25 14.96
N PHE A 347 -13.21 -20.51 16.06
CA PHE A 347 -12.12 -19.87 16.80
C PHE A 347 -11.44 -20.83 17.77
N ARG A 348 -10.11 -20.78 17.88
CA ARG A 348 -9.35 -21.68 18.76
C ARG A 348 -8.90 -21.00 20.04
N LYS A 349 -9.07 -21.69 21.18
CA LYS A 349 -8.48 -21.25 22.46
C LYS A 349 -6.96 -21.11 22.35
N GLY A 350 -6.43 -20.14 23.08
CA GLY A 350 -5.00 -19.84 23.16
C GLY A 350 -4.52 -18.88 22.08
N PHE A 351 -5.37 -18.51 21.11
CA PHE A 351 -5.07 -17.52 20.07
C PHE A 351 -5.69 -16.16 20.37
N GLU A 352 -6.16 -15.91 21.59
CA GLU A 352 -6.76 -14.65 21.98
C GLU A 352 -5.82 -13.47 21.64
N GLY A 353 -6.35 -12.45 20.98
CA GLY A 353 -5.59 -11.32 20.43
C GLY A 353 -5.08 -11.52 19.00
N SER A 354 -5.13 -12.74 18.47
CA SER A 354 -4.83 -13.06 17.06
C SER A 354 -5.78 -14.12 16.48
N GLN A 355 -6.95 -14.30 17.12
CA GLN A 355 -7.89 -15.36 16.78
C GLN A 355 -8.46 -15.21 15.36
N ASP A 356 -8.60 -13.97 14.88
CA ASP A 356 -9.09 -13.67 13.54
C ASP A 356 -8.04 -14.04 12.48
N HIS A 357 -6.76 -13.78 12.76
CA HIS A 357 -5.66 -14.14 11.87
C HIS A 357 -5.53 -15.67 11.77
N ASP A 358 -5.58 -16.36 12.90
CA ASP A 358 -5.59 -17.83 12.96
C ASP A 358 -6.77 -18.43 12.16
N LEU A 359 -7.98 -17.89 12.34
CA LEU A 359 -9.16 -18.33 11.62
C LEU A 359 -9.01 -18.11 10.12
N ALA A 360 -8.64 -16.90 9.71
CA ALA A 360 -8.50 -16.55 8.30
C ALA A 360 -7.46 -17.43 7.60
N LEU A 361 -6.29 -17.68 8.22
CA LEU A 361 -5.27 -18.60 7.70
C LEU A 361 -5.86 -20.00 7.42
N ARG A 362 -6.57 -20.58 8.39
CA ARG A 362 -7.20 -21.91 8.23
C ARG A 362 -8.31 -21.92 7.18
N CYS A 363 -9.11 -20.87 7.09
CA CYS A 363 -10.14 -20.76 6.05
C CYS A 363 -9.51 -20.65 4.65
N ILE A 364 -8.41 -19.91 4.50
CA ILE A 364 -7.68 -19.78 3.23
C ILE A 364 -7.02 -21.11 2.82
N GLU A 365 -6.48 -21.88 3.76
CA GLU A 365 -5.94 -23.23 3.50
C GLU A 365 -6.99 -24.15 2.85
N ILE A 366 -8.27 -24.02 3.25
CA ILE A 366 -9.37 -24.82 2.74
C ILE A 366 -9.93 -24.25 1.42
N ALA A 367 -10.11 -22.93 1.35
CA ALA A 367 -10.81 -22.29 0.23
C ALA A 367 -9.89 -21.92 -0.95
N GLY A 368 -8.60 -21.74 -0.70
CA GLY A 368 -7.64 -21.23 -1.67
C GLY A 368 -7.64 -19.70 -1.77
N HIS A 369 -6.56 -19.15 -2.34
CA HIS A 369 -6.36 -17.71 -2.47
C HIS A 369 -7.39 -17.02 -3.38
N ASP A 370 -7.87 -17.71 -4.42
CA ASP A 370 -8.87 -17.16 -5.37
C ASP A 370 -10.26 -16.96 -4.74
N ALA A 371 -10.48 -17.49 -3.53
CA ALA A 371 -11.72 -17.34 -2.79
C ALA A 371 -11.73 -16.10 -1.89
N VAL A 372 -10.66 -15.31 -1.85
CA VAL A 372 -10.56 -14.10 -1.03
C VAL A 372 -10.84 -12.88 -1.88
N HIS A 373 -11.68 -11.98 -1.37
CA HIS A 373 -11.99 -10.72 -2.04
C HIS A 373 -11.90 -9.52 -1.08
N HIS A 374 -11.39 -8.41 -1.58
CA HIS A 374 -11.30 -7.15 -0.86
C HIS A 374 -12.41 -6.20 -1.30
N ILE A 375 -13.16 -5.66 -0.34
CA ILE A 375 -14.16 -4.63 -0.59
C ILE A 375 -13.52 -3.28 -0.22
N ALA A 376 -13.09 -2.52 -1.24
CA ALA A 376 -12.33 -1.28 -1.09
C ALA A 376 -13.17 -0.07 -0.61
N HIS A 377 -14.00 -0.30 0.41
CA HIS A 377 -14.87 0.67 1.05
C HIS A 377 -14.65 0.63 2.56
N VAL A 378 -14.79 1.78 3.23
CA VAL A 378 -14.65 1.86 4.69
C VAL A 378 -15.92 1.32 5.33
N LEU A 379 -15.94 0.03 5.65
CA LEU A 379 -17.13 -0.65 6.18
C LEU A 379 -17.05 -0.94 7.68
N TYR A 380 -16.06 -0.36 8.37
CA TYR A 380 -15.86 -0.55 9.80
C TYR A 380 -15.27 0.71 10.43
N HIS A 381 -15.84 1.11 11.58
CA HIS A 381 -15.36 2.25 12.37
C HIS A 381 -14.86 1.77 13.74
N TRP A 382 -13.53 1.68 13.87
CA TRP A 382 -12.86 1.21 15.07
C TRP A 382 -12.75 2.31 16.13
N ARG A 383 -13.44 2.13 17.26
CA ARG A 383 -13.49 3.13 18.32
C ARG A 383 -12.16 3.22 19.07
N ILE A 384 -11.66 4.45 19.21
CA ILE A 384 -10.48 4.74 20.03
C ILE A 384 -10.91 4.84 21.50
N VAL A 385 -10.79 3.74 22.25
CA VAL A 385 -11.07 3.69 23.68
C VAL A 385 -9.77 3.73 24.51
N PRO A 386 -9.66 4.52 25.59
CA PRO A 386 -8.50 4.48 26.48
C PRO A 386 -8.23 3.07 27.03
N GLY A 387 -7.04 2.51 26.74
CA GLY A 387 -6.66 1.15 27.14
C GLY A 387 -6.95 0.06 26.08
N SER A 388 -7.61 0.39 24.96
CA SER A 388 -7.74 -0.47 23.79
C SER A 388 -6.47 -0.46 22.94
N THR A 389 -6.25 -1.53 22.16
CA THR A 389 -5.19 -1.65 21.14
C THR A 389 -5.25 -0.48 20.14
N ALA A 390 -6.44 0.09 19.92
CA ALA A 390 -6.65 1.28 19.07
C ALA A 390 -5.86 2.52 19.50
N GLY A 391 -5.65 2.69 20.82
CA GLY A 391 -5.01 3.87 21.44
C GLY A 391 -3.57 3.66 21.91
N ALA A 392 -3.10 2.41 22.00
CA ALA A 392 -1.76 2.07 22.47
C ALA A 392 -1.11 0.99 21.60
N GLY A 393 -0.08 1.37 20.82
CA GLY A 393 0.78 0.44 20.06
C GLY A 393 1.69 -0.45 20.92
N THR A 394 1.23 -0.82 22.12
CA THR A 394 1.78 -1.88 22.95
C THR A 394 0.73 -2.97 23.00
N GLU A 395 0.68 -3.80 21.96
CA GLU A 395 -0.01 -5.07 22.06
C GLU A 395 0.49 -5.79 23.32
N LYS A 396 -0.45 -6.39 24.07
CA LYS A 396 -0.07 -7.24 25.19
C LYS A 396 0.79 -8.38 24.63
N PRO A 397 1.91 -8.77 25.27
CA PRO A 397 2.86 -9.75 24.73
C PRO A 397 2.25 -11.07 24.24
N TYR A 398 1.08 -11.46 24.78
CA TYR A 398 0.36 -12.64 24.35
C TYR A 398 -0.19 -12.55 22.92
N ALA A 399 -0.64 -11.38 22.44
CA ALA A 399 -1.27 -11.25 21.12
C ALA A 399 -0.26 -11.47 20.00
N LEU A 400 0.93 -10.86 20.14
CA LEU A 400 2.08 -11.13 19.29
C LEU A 400 2.48 -12.61 19.30
N THR A 401 2.51 -13.23 20.49
CA THR A 401 2.89 -14.64 20.64
C THR A 401 1.86 -15.56 19.94
N ALA A 402 0.58 -15.25 20.07
CA ALA A 402 -0.50 -15.92 19.37
C ALA A 402 -0.40 -15.73 17.85
N GLY A 403 -0.07 -14.53 17.38
CA GLY A 403 0.12 -14.24 15.95
C GLY A 403 1.31 -14.97 15.34
N ILE A 404 2.46 -15.00 16.02
CA ILE A 404 3.62 -15.81 15.60
C ILE A 404 3.19 -17.28 15.49
N ARG A 405 2.54 -17.82 16.52
CA ARG A 405 2.09 -19.22 16.52
C ARG A 405 1.08 -19.51 15.41
N ALA A 406 0.18 -18.58 15.11
CA ALA A 406 -0.83 -18.75 14.06
C ALA A 406 -0.17 -18.94 12.69
N VAL A 407 0.81 -18.10 12.38
CA VAL A 407 1.57 -18.17 11.12
C VAL A 407 2.51 -19.38 11.09
N GLU A 408 3.18 -19.72 12.19
CA GLU A 408 4.02 -20.93 12.27
C GLU A 408 3.21 -22.20 12.02
N GLU A 409 2.05 -22.34 12.67
CA GLU A 409 1.19 -23.50 12.47
C GLU A 409 0.59 -23.54 11.06
N HIS A 410 0.27 -22.39 10.46
CA HIS A 410 -0.14 -22.30 9.06
C HIS A 410 0.95 -22.81 8.11
N LEU A 411 2.17 -22.29 8.24
CA LEU A 411 3.31 -22.68 7.41
C LEU A 411 3.62 -24.18 7.57
N ALA A 412 3.53 -24.71 8.80
CA ALA A 412 3.69 -26.14 9.04
C ALA A 412 2.61 -26.99 8.34
N ARG A 413 1.33 -26.58 8.38
CA ARG A 413 0.25 -27.27 7.66
C ARG A 413 0.39 -27.19 6.15
N ALA A 414 0.91 -26.07 5.64
CA ALA A 414 1.22 -25.87 4.22
C ALA A 414 2.49 -26.61 3.76
N GLY A 415 3.23 -27.25 4.67
CA GLY A 415 4.49 -27.95 4.35
C GLY A 415 5.65 -27.00 4.02
N VAL A 416 5.56 -25.74 4.42
CA VAL A 416 6.56 -24.70 4.14
C VAL A 416 7.56 -24.63 5.29
N ARG A 417 8.85 -24.82 4.97
CA ARG A 417 9.93 -24.65 5.96
C ARG A 417 10.26 -23.17 6.10
N ALA A 418 9.93 -22.59 7.24
CA ALA A 418 10.20 -21.19 7.56
C ALA A 418 10.28 -20.98 9.07
N THR A 419 10.83 -19.84 9.49
CA THR A 419 10.72 -19.35 10.86
C THR A 419 9.90 -18.07 10.89
N VAL A 420 9.18 -17.84 11.99
CA VAL A 420 8.38 -16.63 12.18
C VAL A 420 8.93 -15.89 13.40
N GLY A 421 9.09 -14.59 13.24
CA GLY A 421 9.50 -13.70 14.32
C GLY A 421 8.76 -12.37 14.24
N GLN A 422 9.30 -11.36 14.90
CA GLN A 422 8.80 -10.00 14.84
C GLN A 422 9.71 -9.15 13.95
N VAL A 423 9.13 -8.25 13.15
CA VAL A 423 9.92 -7.30 12.33
C VAL A 423 10.78 -6.40 13.23
N ALA A 424 10.21 -5.87 14.31
CA ALA A 424 10.90 -5.10 15.32
C ALA A 424 10.16 -5.17 16.67
N SER A 425 10.89 -5.08 17.79
CA SER A 425 10.37 -5.24 19.16
C SER A 425 9.20 -4.33 19.56
N ASP A 426 8.96 -3.30 18.77
CA ASP A 426 8.04 -2.23 19.03
C ASP A 426 6.86 -2.17 18.04
N ILE A 427 6.73 -3.14 17.11
CA ILE A 427 5.63 -3.19 16.13
C ILE A 427 5.00 -4.58 16.06
N GLY A 428 3.68 -4.69 16.02
CA GLY A 428 2.94 -5.97 15.94
C GLY A 428 3.09 -6.74 14.62
N LEU A 429 4.01 -6.32 13.73
CA LEU A 429 4.23 -6.98 12.44
C LEU A 429 5.13 -8.21 12.60
N LEU A 430 4.73 -9.28 11.93
CA LEU A 430 5.46 -10.54 11.89
C LEU A 430 6.49 -10.56 10.76
N ARG A 431 7.57 -11.31 10.94
CA ARG A 431 8.54 -11.58 9.88
C ARG A 431 8.57 -13.06 9.60
N VAL A 432 8.25 -13.45 8.37
CA VAL A 432 8.48 -14.81 7.87
C VAL A 432 9.85 -14.86 7.21
N ARG A 433 10.67 -15.84 7.59
CA ARG A 433 11.95 -16.14 6.92
C ARG A 433 11.88 -17.56 6.38
N TYR A 434 11.67 -17.68 5.07
CA TYR A 434 11.67 -18.96 4.38
C TYR A 434 13.05 -19.61 4.46
N ALA A 435 13.07 -20.94 4.58
CA ALA A 435 14.31 -21.70 4.51
C ALA A 435 14.79 -21.77 3.05
N PRO A 436 16.10 -21.70 2.80
CA PRO A 436 16.63 -21.82 1.45
C PRO A 436 16.39 -23.20 0.83
N PRO A 437 16.45 -23.28 -0.51
CA PRO A 437 16.63 -24.55 -1.21
C PRO A 437 17.82 -25.34 -0.64
N SER A 438 17.64 -26.64 -0.46
CA SER A 438 18.70 -27.55 0.00
C SER A 438 18.74 -28.77 -0.93
N PRO A 439 19.85 -29.00 -1.68
CA PRO A 439 21.05 -28.17 -1.73
C PRO A 439 20.78 -26.76 -2.29
N ALA A 440 21.68 -25.82 -2.00
CA ALA A 440 21.57 -24.44 -2.51
C ALA A 440 21.58 -24.43 -4.04
N ALA A 441 20.52 -23.91 -4.65
CA ALA A 441 20.39 -23.81 -6.09
C ALA A 441 21.44 -22.86 -6.68
N LEU A 442 21.88 -23.09 -7.92
CA LEU A 442 22.79 -22.16 -8.58
C LEU A 442 22.02 -20.89 -8.97
N VAL A 443 22.57 -19.72 -8.62
CA VAL A 443 22.07 -18.41 -9.08
C VAL A 443 23.03 -17.81 -10.11
N SER A 444 22.50 -17.40 -11.27
CA SER A 444 23.27 -16.61 -12.24
C SER A 444 22.98 -15.13 -12.06
N ILE A 445 23.97 -14.37 -11.59
CA ILE A 445 23.90 -12.92 -11.43
C ILE A 445 24.33 -12.27 -12.74
N VAL A 446 23.43 -11.55 -13.40
CA VAL A 446 23.66 -10.88 -14.68
C VAL A 446 23.89 -9.39 -14.45
N ILE A 447 25.04 -8.87 -14.92
CA ILE A 447 25.45 -7.48 -14.72
C ILE A 447 25.84 -6.84 -16.06
N PRO A 448 24.93 -6.13 -16.75
CA PRO A 448 25.28 -5.33 -17.90
C PRO A 448 26.09 -4.09 -17.50
N THR A 449 27.12 -3.76 -18.27
CA THR A 449 28.00 -2.62 -17.98
C THR A 449 28.62 -2.06 -19.25
N ARG A 450 29.01 -0.78 -19.21
CA ARG A 450 29.84 -0.13 -20.22
C ARG A 450 30.73 0.91 -19.55
N ASP A 451 32.04 0.68 -19.59
CA ASP A 451 33.02 1.45 -18.80
C ASP A 451 32.60 1.54 -17.31
N GLY A 452 33.03 2.58 -16.59
CA GLY A 452 32.59 2.79 -15.19
C GLY A 452 33.16 1.78 -14.20
N VAL A 453 34.42 1.37 -14.40
CA VAL A 453 35.09 0.30 -13.65
C VAL A 453 34.98 0.40 -12.13
N ASP A 454 34.97 1.60 -11.55
CA ASP A 454 34.90 1.78 -10.10
C ASP A 454 33.58 1.30 -9.51
N LEU A 455 32.46 1.58 -10.19
CA LEU A 455 31.13 1.12 -9.79
C LEU A 455 31.00 -0.38 -9.96
N LEU A 456 31.40 -0.90 -11.12
CA LEU A 456 31.37 -2.36 -11.37
C LEU A 456 32.23 -3.11 -10.36
N ARG A 457 33.42 -2.59 -10.04
CA ARG A 457 34.30 -3.16 -9.03
C ARG A 457 33.67 -3.13 -7.65
N GLN A 458 33.10 -2.00 -7.23
CA GLN A 458 32.37 -1.91 -5.97
C GLN A 458 31.24 -2.94 -5.90
N CYS A 459 30.47 -3.08 -6.99
CA CYS A 459 29.38 -4.04 -7.09
C CYS A 459 29.88 -5.48 -6.90
N ILE A 460 30.79 -5.94 -7.77
CA ILE A 460 31.30 -7.31 -7.77
C ILE A 460 32.02 -7.63 -6.45
N GLU A 461 32.92 -6.75 -5.99
CA GLU A 461 33.63 -7.01 -4.74
C GLU A 461 32.69 -6.99 -3.54
N SER A 462 31.63 -6.17 -3.52
CA SER A 462 30.63 -6.22 -2.45
C SER A 462 29.86 -7.56 -2.45
N VAL A 463 29.54 -8.11 -3.62
CA VAL A 463 28.92 -9.44 -3.76
C VAL A 463 29.84 -10.50 -3.17
N PHE A 464 31.12 -10.53 -3.55
CA PHE A 464 32.07 -11.53 -3.03
C PHE A 464 32.41 -11.35 -1.55
N ALA A 465 32.51 -10.11 -1.07
CA ALA A 465 32.94 -9.84 0.30
C ALA A 465 31.83 -9.99 1.33
N LYS A 466 30.57 -9.74 0.95
CA LYS A 466 29.44 -9.67 1.89
C LYS A 466 28.45 -10.83 1.74
N SER A 467 28.26 -11.40 0.55
CA SER A 467 27.19 -12.40 0.35
C SER A 467 27.48 -13.70 1.08
N THR A 468 26.48 -14.23 1.78
CA THR A 468 26.56 -15.54 2.46
C THR A 468 26.04 -16.69 1.61
N TYR A 469 25.36 -16.41 0.50
CA TYR A 469 24.84 -17.44 -0.40
C TYR A 469 25.99 -18.17 -1.10
N PRO A 470 26.08 -19.51 -1.02
CA PRO A 470 27.29 -20.21 -1.41
C PRO A 470 27.38 -20.54 -2.90
N ASN A 471 26.27 -20.56 -3.64
CA ASN A 471 26.23 -21.15 -4.99
C ASN A 471 25.75 -20.14 -6.04
N PHE A 472 26.67 -19.31 -6.53
CA PHE A 472 26.39 -18.35 -7.59
C PHE A 472 27.49 -18.26 -8.64
N GLU A 473 27.10 -17.89 -9.86
CA GLU A 473 27.98 -17.39 -10.93
C GLU A 473 27.64 -15.95 -11.26
N ILE A 474 28.60 -15.19 -11.80
CA ILE A 474 28.41 -13.82 -12.28
C ILE A 474 28.67 -13.79 -13.79
N ILE A 475 27.74 -13.23 -14.55
CA ILE A 475 27.86 -12.97 -15.98
C ILE A 475 27.86 -11.46 -16.18
N VAL A 476 29.04 -10.91 -16.46
CA VAL A 476 29.21 -9.50 -16.81
C VAL A 476 29.00 -9.35 -18.31
N VAL A 477 28.06 -8.49 -18.72
CA VAL A 477 27.83 -8.16 -20.12
C VAL A 477 28.50 -6.83 -20.45
N ASP A 478 29.64 -6.91 -21.12
CA ASP A 478 30.37 -5.75 -21.65
C ASP A 478 29.64 -5.21 -22.91
N ASN A 479 28.95 -4.09 -22.76
CA ASN A 479 28.30 -3.39 -23.87
C ASN A 479 29.26 -2.41 -24.59
N GLY A 480 30.37 -2.95 -25.08
CA GLY A 480 31.33 -2.19 -25.89
C GLY A 480 32.16 -1.19 -25.10
N SER A 481 32.68 -1.57 -23.93
CA SER A 481 33.64 -0.79 -23.16
C SER A 481 34.92 -0.55 -23.98
N VAL A 482 35.50 0.63 -23.80
CA VAL A 482 36.69 1.09 -24.54
C VAL A 482 37.81 1.58 -23.63
N LYS A 483 37.51 1.87 -22.36
CA LYS A 483 38.51 2.40 -21.44
C LYS A 483 39.51 1.31 -21.02
N PRO A 484 40.83 1.55 -21.13
CA PRO A 484 41.85 0.55 -20.80
C PRO A 484 41.73 -0.04 -19.40
N GLU A 485 41.38 0.78 -18.41
CA GLU A 485 41.19 0.35 -17.02
C GLU A 485 40.00 -0.61 -16.84
N THR A 486 38.97 -0.48 -17.67
CA THR A 486 37.81 -1.38 -17.64
C THR A 486 38.15 -2.71 -18.28
N LEU A 487 38.82 -2.69 -19.44
CA LEU A 487 39.27 -3.90 -20.12
C LEU A 487 40.27 -4.69 -19.26
N ALA A 488 41.22 -4.02 -18.63
CA ALA A 488 42.15 -4.64 -17.69
C ALA A 488 41.42 -5.28 -16.50
N TYR A 489 40.33 -4.67 -16.01
CA TYR A 489 39.54 -5.29 -14.95
C TYR A 489 38.80 -6.53 -15.43
N PHE A 490 38.25 -6.54 -16.65
CA PHE A 490 37.63 -7.73 -17.24
C PHE A 490 38.60 -8.92 -17.34
N ASP A 491 39.87 -8.67 -17.66
CA ASP A 491 40.90 -9.72 -17.65
C ASP A 491 41.06 -10.33 -16.26
N THR A 492 41.06 -9.49 -15.21
CA THR A 492 41.12 -9.99 -13.81
C THR A 492 39.87 -10.75 -13.39
N LEU A 493 38.69 -10.35 -13.87
CA LEU A 493 37.43 -11.03 -13.59
C LEU A 493 37.37 -12.40 -14.27
N SER A 494 37.84 -12.49 -15.52
CA SER A 494 37.84 -13.73 -16.30
C SER A 494 38.76 -14.81 -15.71
N ALA A 495 39.69 -14.44 -14.82
CA ALA A 495 40.51 -15.38 -14.06
C ALA A 495 39.75 -16.02 -12.87
N ARG A 496 38.61 -15.48 -12.45
CA ARG A 496 37.79 -16.05 -11.37
C ARG A 496 36.93 -17.20 -11.92
N PRO A 497 36.88 -18.37 -11.26
CA PRO A 497 36.22 -19.56 -11.81
C PRO A 497 34.70 -19.43 -11.95
N ASN A 498 34.07 -18.56 -11.16
CA ASN A 498 32.62 -18.33 -11.15
C ASN A 498 32.22 -16.98 -11.78
N VAL A 499 33.11 -16.34 -12.55
CA VAL A 499 32.80 -15.09 -13.27
C VAL A 499 33.07 -15.28 -14.76
N ARG A 500 32.15 -14.81 -15.59
CA ARG A 500 32.26 -14.79 -17.05
C ARG A 500 32.02 -13.38 -17.56
N VAL A 501 32.91 -12.89 -18.40
CA VAL A 501 32.69 -11.65 -19.14
C VAL A 501 32.30 -12.01 -20.57
N ILE A 502 31.14 -11.54 -21.02
CA ILE A 502 30.67 -11.68 -22.41
C ILE A 502 30.59 -10.30 -23.04
N ARG A 503 30.92 -10.20 -24.33
CA ARG A 503 30.90 -8.93 -25.07
C ARG A 503 29.69 -8.86 -26.00
N ASP A 504 29.02 -7.72 -26.01
CA ASP A 504 27.90 -7.41 -26.89
C ASP A 504 27.99 -5.96 -27.38
N ASP A 505 28.42 -5.77 -28.63
CA ASP A 505 28.64 -4.46 -29.24
C ASP A 505 27.36 -3.84 -29.85
N ARG A 506 26.17 -4.43 -29.64
CA ARG A 506 24.90 -3.85 -30.10
C ARG A 506 24.63 -2.48 -29.42
N PRO A 507 23.82 -1.60 -30.04
CA PRO A 507 23.35 -0.39 -29.37
C PRO A 507 22.73 -0.71 -28.01
N PHE A 508 22.95 0.13 -27.01
CA PHE A 508 22.50 -0.14 -25.65
C PHE A 508 21.00 -0.40 -25.59
N ASN A 509 20.65 -1.58 -25.10
CA ASN A 509 19.30 -2.01 -24.82
C ASN A 509 19.37 -2.93 -23.60
N PHE A 510 18.91 -2.43 -22.44
CA PHE A 510 19.00 -3.15 -21.17
C PHE A 510 18.32 -4.51 -21.26
N SER A 511 17.14 -4.58 -21.86
CA SER A 511 16.39 -5.81 -22.05
C SER A 511 17.15 -6.82 -22.90
N ALA A 512 17.66 -6.40 -24.06
CA ALA A 512 18.39 -7.28 -24.98
C ALA A 512 19.72 -7.82 -24.40
N LEU A 513 20.44 -7.00 -23.63
CA LEU A 513 21.67 -7.40 -22.96
C LEU A 513 21.40 -8.44 -21.87
N ASN A 514 20.37 -8.23 -21.06
CA ASN A 514 19.96 -9.20 -20.03
C ASN A 514 19.44 -10.50 -20.65
N ASN A 515 18.55 -10.43 -21.65
CA ASN A 515 18.02 -11.61 -22.35
C ASN A 515 19.16 -12.50 -22.90
N ALA A 516 20.15 -11.89 -23.58
CA ALA A 516 21.29 -12.62 -24.13
C ALA A 516 22.15 -13.28 -23.04
N ALA A 517 22.34 -12.63 -21.90
CA ALA A 517 23.05 -13.20 -20.77
C ALA A 517 22.29 -14.36 -20.11
N VAL A 518 20.97 -14.19 -19.93
CA VAL A 518 20.09 -15.20 -19.33
C VAL A 518 20.03 -16.46 -20.19
N ALA A 519 20.06 -16.33 -21.52
CA ALA A 519 20.17 -17.48 -22.41
C ALA A 519 21.45 -18.32 -22.14
N LEU A 520 22.53 -17.68 -21.67
CA LEU A 520 23.81 -18.31 -21.34
C LEU A 520 23.95 -18.69 -19.84
N ALA A 521 22.97 -18.32 -19.01
CA ALA A 521 22.94 -18.56 -17.58
C ALA A 521 22.68 -20.03 -17.27
N ARG A 522 23.41 -20.56 -16.28
CA ARG A 522 23.32 -21.96 -15.84
C ARG A 522 22.49 -22.15 -14.57
N GLY A 523 22.20 -21.05 -13.87
CA GLY A 523 21.44 -21.06 -12.64
C GLY A 523 20.00 -21.49 -12.82
N GLU A 524 19.46 -22.14 -11.80
CA GLU A 524 18.02 -22.37 -11.67
C GLU A 524 17.30 -21.02 -11.45
N PHE A 525 17.99 -20.09 -10.78
CA PHE A 525 17.54 -18.72 -10.58
C PHE A 525 18.44 -17.75 -11.32
N VAL A 526 17.83 -16.67 -11.80
CA VAL A 526 18.51 -15.52 -12.40
C VAL A 526 18.36 -14.34 -11.46
N CYS A 527 19.46 -13.63 -11.23
CA CYS A 527 19.47 -12.33 -10.56
C CYS A 527 19.85 -11.25 -11.59
N LEU A 528 18.92 -10.37 -11.93
CA LEU A 528 19.24 -9.16 -12.70
C LEU A 528 19.79 -8.12 -11.73
N LEU A 529 20.99 -7.61 -11.99
CA LEU A 529 21.68 -6.70 -11.08
C LEU A 529 22.37 -5.57 -11.87
N ASN A 530 22.06 -4.33 -11.51
CA ASN A 530 22.77 -3.18 -12.08
C ASN A 530 24.22 -3.12 -11.60
N ASN A 531 25.10 -2.54 -12.42
CA ASN A 531 26.53 -2.44 -12.13
C ASN A 531 26.90 -1.42 -11.04
N ASP A 532 25.95 -0.63 -10.56
CA ASP A 532 26.09 0.43 -9.54
C ASP A 532 25.34 0.08 -8.23
N ILE A 533 25.17 -1.22 -7.98
CA ILE A 533 24.62 -1.76 -6.74
C ILE A 533 25.72 -2.10 -5.74
N GLU A 534 25.49 -1.85 -4.46
CA GLU A 534 26.37 -2.29 -3.37
C GLU A 534 25.58 -3.07 -2.32
N VAL A 535 26.01 -4.28 -1.99
CA VAL A 535 25.37 -5.13 -0.96
C VAL A 535 25.46 -4.49 0.43
N ILE A 536 24.33 -4.46 1.17
CA ILE A 536 24.31 -4.09 2.60
C ILE A 536 24.09 -5.34 3.45
N SER A 537 23.00 -6.07 3.22
CA SER A 537 22.65 -7.27 3.98
C SER A 537 23.45 -8.48 3.49
N PRO A 538 24.24 -9.17 4.33
CA PRO A 538 24.99 -10.37 3.92
C PRO A 538 24.11 -11.50 3.35
N ASP A 539 22.90 -11.67 3.89
CA ASP A 539 21.91 -12.69 3.52
C ASP A 539 20.96 -12.24 2.40
N TRP A 540 21.26 -11.16 1.66
CA TRP A 540 20.37 -10.61 0.63
C TRP A 540 19.96 -11.65 -0.42
N LEU A 541 20.91 -12.41 -0.99
CA LEU A 541 20.62 -13.35 -2.07
C LEU A 541 19.88 -14.59 -1.55
N GLU A 542 20.21 -15.02 -0.33
CA GLU A 542 19.52 -16.09 0.38
C GLU A 542 18.04 -15.73 0.60
N GLU A 543 17.76 -14.52 1.08
CA GLU A 543 16.40 -14.01 1.28
C GLU A 543 15.62 -14.00 -0.05
N LEU A 544 16.18 -13.42 -1.10
CA LEU A 544 15.52 -13.32 -2.42
C LEU A 544 15.24 -14.71 -3.03
N VAL A 545 16.23 -15.61 -3.00
CA VAL A 545 16.08 -16.98 -3.54
C VAL A 545 15.08 -17.78 -2.71
N SER A 546 15.08 -17.66 -1.38
CA SER A 546 14.16 -18.40 -0.53
C SER A 546 12.70 -18.01 -0.79
N ILE A 547 12.44 -16.73 -1.09
CA ILE A 547 11.11 -16.24 -1.49
C ILE A 547 10.77 -16.70 -2.92
N ALA A 548 11.70 -16.55 -3.87
CA ALA A 548 11.49 -16.97 -5.27
C ALA A 548 11.30 -18.49 -5.40
N ALA A 549 11.80 -19.24 -4.42
CA ALA A 549 11.63 -20.68 -4.37
C ALA A 549 10.20 -21.11 -4.00
N GLN A 550 9.40 -20.24 -3.37
CA GLN A 550 8.05 -20.57 -2.94
C GLN A 550 7.11 -20.75 -4.14
N PRO A 551 6.18 -21.74 -4.09
CA PRO A 551 5.20 -21.94 -5.15
C PRO A 551 4.35 -20.68 -5.40
N GLY A 552 4.16 -20.36 -6.69
CA GLY A 552 3.36 -19.21 -7.12
C GLY A 552 4.06 -17.86 -7.04
N ASN A 553 5.30 -17.79 -6.52
CA ASN A 553 6.08 -16.54 -6.52
C ASN A 553 6.91 -16.42 -7.81
N GLY A 554 6.88 -15.22 -8.39
CA GLY A 554 7.56 -14.84 -9.63
C GLY A 554 8.79 -13.98 -9.35
N ALA A 555 8.77 -12.73 -9.82
CA ALA A 555 9.88 -11.81 -9.60
C ALA A 555 9.97 -11.35 -8.14
N VAL A 556 11.15 -11.43 -7.55
CA VAL A 556 11.42 -11.00 -6.17
C VAL A 556 12.41 -9.85 -6.15
N GLY A 557 11.97 -8.70 -5.63
CA GLY A 557 12.75 -7.46 -5.56
C GLY A 557 13.36 -7.20 -4.19
N ALA A 558 14.57 -6.64 -4.21
CA ALA A 558 15.26 -6.18 -3.01
C ALA A 558 14.80 -4.78 -2.54
N CYS A 559 15.14 -4.42 -1.31
CA CYS A 559 15.02 -3.05 -0.81
C CYS A 559 16.26 -2.25 -1.24
N LEU A 560 16.05 -1.21 -2.07
CA LEU A 560 17.14 -0.38 -2.55
C LEU A 560 17.13 0.99 -1.87
N TRP A 561 18.27 1.35 -1.29
CA TRP A 561 18.53 2.63 -0.66
C TRP A 561 19.41 3.50 -1.54
N TYR A 562 19.19 4.81 -1.51
CA TYR A 562 20.22 5.75 -1.92
C TYR A 562 21.35 5.82 -0.88
N PRO A 563 22.57 6.26 -1.27
CA PRO A 563 23.69 6.42 -0.34
C PRO A 563 23.44 7.38 0.84
N ASN A 564 22.37 8.17 0.80
CA ASN A 564 21.95 9.08 1.86
C ASN A 564 20.89 8.49 2.81
N ASP A 565 20.71 7.16 2.80
CA ASP A 565 19.72 6.42 3.62
C ASP A 565 18.27 6.85 3.40
N THR A 566 17.94 7.22 2.16
CA THR A 566 16.56 7.39 1.72
C THR A 566 16.16 6.28 0.75
N LEU A 567 14.91 5.82 0.86
CA LEU A 567 14.41 4.68 0.12
C LEU A 567 14.26 5.05 -1.36
N GLN A 568 14.87 4.25 -2.22
CA GLN A 568 14.69 4.34 -3.66
C GLN A 568 13.62 3.35 -4.12
N HIS A 569 13.72 2.08 -3.71
CA HIS A 569 12.79 1.04 -4.13
C HIS A 569 12.18 0.32 -2.92
N GLY A 570 10.96 0.74 -2.58
CA GLY A 570 10.04 0.03 -1.68
C GLY A 570 9.00 -0.79 -2.42
N GLY A 571 9.23 -1.07 -3.71
CA GLY A 571 8.18 -1.50 -4.64
C GLY A 571 7.82 -0.47 -5.69
N VAL A 572 7.12 -0.89 -6.75
CA VAL A 572 6.59 -0.01 -7.80
C VAL A 572 5.07 -0.19 -7.92
N VAL A 573 4.37 0.95 -7.95
CA VAL A 573 2.91 1.07 -8.10
C VAL A 573 2.60 1.53 -9.53
N LEU A 574 1.70 0.83 -10.21
CA LEU A 574 1.21 1.20 -11.54
C LEU A 574 0.35 2.47 -11.47
N GLY A 575 0.43 3.29 -12.52
CA GLY A 575 -0.31 4.54 -12.68
C GLY A 575 0.22 5.71 -11.85
N LEU A 576 1.05 5.46 -10.83
CA LEU A 576 1.63 6.50 -9.98
C LEU A 576 2.54 7.41 -10.83
N GLY A 577 2.18 8.68 -10.95
CA GLY A 577 2.89 9.64 -11.82
C GLY A 577 2.69 9.41 -13.32
N GLY A 578 1.64 8.67 -13.70
CA GLY A 578 1.25 8.41 -15.09
C GLY A 578 1.34 6.94 -15.49
N ILE A 579 2.53 6.34 -15.42
CA ILE A 579 2.76 4.94 -15.84
C ILE A 579 3.05 4.04 -14.66
N ALA A 580 4.07 4.38 -13.87
CA ALA A 580 4.49 3.62 -12.70
C ALA A 580 5.45 4.46 -11.85
N GLY A 581 5.42 4.28 -10.54
CA GLY A 581 6.26 5.02 -9.60
C GLY A 581 6.64 4.22 -8.37
N HIS A 582 7.74 4.59 -7.72
CA HIS A 582 8.25 3.87 -6.55
C HIS A 582 7.45 4.18 -5.29
N MET A 583 7.05 3.12 -4.57
CA MET A 583 6.37 3.22 -3.29
C MET A 583 7.31 3.76 -2.21
N HIS A 584 6.79 4.64 -1.33
CA HIS A 584 7.55 5.28 -0.25
C HIS A 584 8.84 5.99 -0.72
N TYR A 585 8.85 6.53 -1.95
CA TYR A 585 10.01 7.20 -2.53
C TYR A 585 10.59 8.29 -1.60
N LYS A 586 11.91 8.27 -1.41
CA LYS A 586 12.71 9.16 -0.53
C LYS A 586 12.35 9.10 0.96
N MET A 587 11.59 8.10 1.38
CA MET A 587 11.32 7.86 2.79
C MET A 587 12.63 7.54 3.53
N ARG A 588 12.82 8.08 4.73
CA ARG A 588 14.06 7.86 5.51
C ARG A 588 14.11 6.44 6.08
N ARG A 589 15.31 5.86 6.12
CA ARG A 589 15.55 4.55 6.74
C ARG A 589 15.10 4.52 8.20
N GLY A 590 14.51 3.39 8.62
CA GLY A 590 13.98 3.19 9.97
C GLY A 590 12.57 3.74 10.21
N THR A 591 11.90 4.25 9.17
CA THR A 591 10.46 4.53 9.20
C THR A 591 9.68 3.31 8.70
N PHE A 592 8.45 3.15 9.17
CA PHE A 592 7.64 1.95 8.88
C PHE A 592 6.75 2.11 7.63
N GLY A 593 6.64 3.32 7.07
CA GLY A 593 5.76 3.61 5.95
C GLY A 593 4.27 3.52 6.29
N TYR A 594 3.45 3.68 5.26
CA TYR A 594 1.99 3.54 5.33
C TYR A 594 1.59 2.19 5.94
N PHE A 595 0.98 2.20 7.14
CA PHE A 595 0.57 1.01 7.91
C PHE A 595 1.64 -0.09 7.97
N GLY A 596 2.91 0.28 8.13
CA GLY A 596 3.98 -0.71 8.29
C GLY A 596 4.49 -1.33 6.99
N ARG A 597 3.92 -0.97 5.84
CA ARG A 597 4.24 -1.58 4.55
C ARG A 597 5.70 -1.38 4.11
N ALA A 598 6.42 -0.38 4.59
CA ALA A 598 7.82 -0.20 4.20
C ALA A 598 8.78 -1.14 4.95
N VAL A 599 8.28 -1.92 5.91
CA VAL A 599 9.04 -2.96 6.63
C VAL A 599 8.35 -4.32 6.59
N ALA A 600 7.35 -4.47 5.71
CA ALA A 600 6.61 -5.70 5.48
C ALA A 600 6.97 -6.33 4.13
N MET A 601 7.29 -7.62 4.13
CA MET A 601 7.27 -8.41 2.89
C MET A 601 5.85 -8.38 2.31
N GLN A 602 5.72 -8.16 1.01
CA GLN A 602 4.41 -8.04 0.37
C GLN A 602 4.46 -8.35 -1.11
N ASN A 603 3.31 -8.75 -1.65
CA ASN A 603 3.10 -8.81 -3.09
C ASN A 603 2.93 -7.41 -3.66
N LEU A 604 3.51 -7.18 -4.83
CA LEU A 604 3.38 -5.94 -5.58
C LEU A 604 3.11 -6.22 -7.05
N SER A 605 2.63 -5.22 -7.77
CA SER A 605 2.53 -5.34 -9.23
C SER A 605 3.91 -5.42 -9.86
N VAL A 606 4.87 -4.60 -9.39
CA VAL A 606 6.19 -4.47 -10.00
C VAL A 606 7.28 -4.36 -8.95
N VAL A 607 8.40 -5.04 -9.23
CA VAL A 607 9.70 -4.85 -8.59
C VAL A 607 10.74 -4.47 -9.64
N THR A 608 11.75 -3.70 -9.25
CA THR A 608 12.70 -3.15 -10.25
C THR A 608 13.78 -4.16 -10.63
N ALA A 609 14.16 -4.17 -11.92
CA ALA A 609 15.27 -5.00 -12.42
C ALA A 609 16.67 -4.50 -12.00
N ALA A 610 16.78 -3.42 -11.20
CA ALA A 610 18.06 -3.03 -10.62
C ALA A 610 18.62 -4.07 -9.64
N CYS A 611 17.75 -4.82 -8.95
CA CYS A 611 18.07 -6.03 -8.22
C CYS A 611 16.81 -6.90 -8.08
N LEU A 612 16.70 -7.94 -8.93
CA LEU A 612 15.53 -8.81 -9.03
C LEU A 612 15.97 -10.26 -9.21
N VAL A 613 15.43 -11.16 -8.40
CA VAL A 613 15.62 -12.62 -8.54
C VAL A 613 14.35 -13.28 -9.05
N ILE A 614 14.49 -14.21 -10.00
CA ILE A 614 13.38 -15.00 -10.53
C ILE A 614 13.86 -16.39 -10.93
N ARG A 615 12.97 -17.40 -10.89
CA ARG A 615 13.23 -18.70 -11.49
C ARG A 615 13.46 -18.53 -12.99
N LYS A 616 14.53 -19.13 -13.52
CA LYS A 616 14.86 -19.04 -14.94
C LYS A 616 13.72 -19.54 -15.83
N SER A 617 13.05 -20.61 -15.42
CA SER A 617 11.89 -21.16 -16.14
C SER A 617 10.74 -20.17 -16.29
N ILE A 618 10.47 -19.35 -15.25
CA ILE A 618 9.42 -18.33 -15.31
C ILE A 618 9.86 -17.16 -16.22
N TYR A 619 11.13 -16.77 -16.13
CA TYR A 619 11.68 -15.75 -17.03
C TYR A 619 11.55 -16.16 -18.50
N GLU A 620 11.86 -17.43 -18.82
CA GLU A 620 11.73 -18.00 -20.17
C GLU A 620 10.26 -18.15 -20.60
N GLU A 621 9.38 -18.59 -19.69
CA GLU A 621 7.94 -18.76 -19.94
C GLU A 621 7.28 -17.47 -20.42
N VAL A 622 7.59 -16.34 -19.77
CA VAL A 622 7.02 -15.05 -20.17
C VAL A 622 7.74 -14.39 -21.34
N GLY A 623 8.83 -15.00 -21.86
CA GLY A 623 9.61 -14.49 -22.99
C GLY A 623 10.66 -13.43 -22.62
N GLY A 624 11.11 -13.39 -21.36
CA GLY A 624 12.13 -12.46 -20.87
C GLY A 624 11.70 -10.99 -20.88
N LEU A 625 12.66 -10.06 -20.83
CA LEU A 625 12.39 -8.63 -20.93
C LEU A 625 12.06 -8.26 -22.39
N ASP A 626 11.03 -7.45 -22.61
CA ASP A 626 10.67 -7.03 -23.98
C ASP A 626 11.67 -5.98 -24.48
N GLU A 627 12.36 -6.29 -25.58
CA GLU A 627 13.42 -5.47 -26.16
C GLU A 627 12.91 -4.15 -26.77
N GLN A 628 11.59 -3.97 -26.92
CA GLN A 628 11.01 -2.68 -27.29
C GLN A 628 11.12 -1.64 -26.17
N PHE A 629 11.19 -2.10 -24.91
CA PHE A 629 11.52 -1.31 -23.73
C PHE A 629 13.03 -1.35 -23.48
N ALA A 630 13.78 -0.49 -24.16
CA ALA A 630 15.24 -0.55 -24.14
C ALA A 630 15.83 0.03 -22.85
N VAL A 631 15.17 1.01 -22.22
CA VAL A 631 15.72 1.73 -21.06
C VAL A 631 14.71 1.90 -19.93
N ALA A 632 13.51 2.41 -20.21
CA ALA A 632 12.47 2.61 -19.20
C ALA A 632 11.38 1.54 -19.29
N PHE A 633 10.73 1.27 -18.16
CA PHE A 633 9.55 0.39 -18.03
C PHE A 633 9.74 -1.09 -18.43
N ASN A 634 10.97 -1.54 -18.70
CA ASN A 634 11.25 -2.94 -19.03
C ASN A 634 10.85 -3.89 -17.89
N ASP A 635 11.15 -3.50 -16.65
CA ASP A 635 10.79 -4.23 -15.43
C ASP A 635 9.29 -4.14 -15.13
N VAL A 636 8.66 -2.99 -15.42
CA VAL A 636 7.20 -2.80 -15.31
C VAL A 636 6.46 -3.75 -16.24
N ASP A 637 6.74 -3.73 -17.54
CA ASP A 637 6.12 -4.63 -18.52
C ASP A 637 6.36 -6.10 -18.18
N PHE A 638 7.61 -6.45 -17.84
CA PHE A 638 7.97 -7.80 -17.46
C PHE A 638 7.21 -8.29 -16.24
N CYS A 639 7.15 -7.50 -15.16
CA CYS A 639 6.44 -7.86 -13.95
C CYS A 639 4.93 -8.01 -14.17
N ILE A 640 4.32 -7.19 -15.05
CA ILE A 640 2.91 -7.36 -15.43
C ILE A 640 2.70 -8.70 -16.15
N ARG A 641 3.56 -9.06 -17.12
CA ARG A 641 3.48 -10.36 -17.81
C ARG A 641 3.70 -11.55 -16.87
N VAL A 642 4.60 -11.44 -15.90
CA VAL A 642 4.78 -12.46 -14.85
C VAL A 642 3.50 -12.65 -14.04
N ARG A 643 2.76 -11.57 -13.76
CA ARG A 643 1.46 -11.65 -13.10
C ARG A 643 0.37 -12.26 -13.97
N GLU A 644 0.32 -11.91 -15.26
CA GLU A 644 -0.64 -12.50 -16.19
C GLU A 644 -0.43 -14.02 -16.38
N ALA A 645 0.80 -14.50 -16.25
CA ALA A 645 1.13 -15.93 -16.20
C ALA A 645 0.69 -16.63 -14.89
N GLY A 646 0.11 -15.90 -13.92
CA GLY A 646 -0.41 -16.44 -12.67
C GLY A 646 0.58 -16.44 -11.50
N TYR A 647 1.74 -15.82 -11.66
CA TYR A 647 2.72 -15.66 -10.58
C TYR A 647 2.53 -14.36 -9.81
N ARG A 648 3.04 -14.30 -8.59
CA ARG A 648 3.02 -13.10 -7.74
C ARG A 648 4.41 -12.53 -7.61
N ASN A 649 4.56 -11.24 -7.95
CA ASN A 649 5.81 -10.55 -7.65
C ASN A 649 5.85 -10.19 -6.17
N VAL A 650 7.03 -10.27 -5.56
CA VAL A 650 7.21 -10.06 -4.13
C VAL A 650 8.31 -9.05 -3.90
N TRP A 651 8.08 -8.09 -3.02
CA TRP A 651 9.13 -7.21 -2.51
C TRP A 651 9.43 -7.57 -1.07
N THR A 652 10.72 -7.65 -0.73
CA THR A 652 11.16 -7.85 0.65
C THR A 652 11.99 -6.67 1.16
N PRO A 653 11.66 -6.12 2.34
CA PRO A 653 12.48 -5.10 3.00
C PRO A 653 13.78 -5.67 3.57
N HIS A 654 13.97 -6.99 3.56
CA HIS A 654 15.02 -7.67 4.30
C HIS A 654 16.28 -7.99 3.49
N ALA A 655 16.20 -7.88 2.16
CA ALA A 655 17.37 -7.85 1.28
C ALA A 655 17.72 -6.39 0.97
N GLU A 656 18.62 -5.79 1.75
CA GLU A 656 18.98 -4.38 1.60
C GLU A 656 20.25 -4.20 0.78
N LEU A 657 20.21 -3.30 -0.19
CA LEU A 657 21.36 -2.88 -1.01
C LEU A 657 21.33 -1.36 -1.23
N TYR A 658 22.48 -0.75 -1.47
CA TYR A 658 22.55 0.61 -2.02
C TYR A 658 22.50 0.56 -3.53
N HIS A 659 21.83 1.53 -4.13
CA HIS A 659 21.85 1.78 -5.57
C HIS A 659 22.36 3.20 -5.79
N HIS A 660 23.52 3.34 -6.43
CA HIS A 660 24.19 4.63 -6.66
C HIS A 660 23.64 5.39 -7.88
N GLU A 661 22.47 4.96 -8.37
CA GLU A 661 21.64 5.42 -9.51
C GLU A 661 22.16 6.57 -10.37
N SER A 662 22.10 6.38 -11.70
CA SER A 662 22.41 7.40 -12.71
C SER A 662 23.86 7.91 -12.68
N ALA A 663 24.74 7.29 -11.89
CA ALA A 663 26.16 7.63 -11.81
C ALA A 663 26.88 7.52 -13.17
N THR A 664 26.44 6.62 -14.05
CA THR A 664 26.99 6.43 -15.41
C THR A 664 26.08 6.96 -16.53
N ARG A 665 24.75 6.98 -16.31
CA ARG A 665 23.76 7.21 -17.38
C ARG A 665 23.30 8.65 -17.50
N GLY A 666 23.18 9.43 -16.42
CA GLY A 666 22.53 10.75 -16.44
C GLY A 666 21.02 10.73 -16.74
N SER A 667 20.36 11.90 -16.75
CA SER A 667 18.89 12.02 -16.82
C SER A 667 18.28 11.65 -18.18
N ASP A 668 17.12 10.97 -18.16
CA ASP A 668 16.31 10.68 -19.35
C ASP A 668 15.58 11.92 -19.92
N MET A 669 15.62 13.04 -19.20
CA MET A 669 15.08 14.33 -19.65
C MET A 669 16.02 15.10 -20.58
N ALA A 670 17.20 14.55 -20.91
CA ALA A 670 18.05 15.11 -21.95
C ALA A 670 17.35 15.01 -23.33
N PRO A 671 17.48 16.02 -24.23
CA PRO A 671 16.71 16.07 -25.49
C PRO A 671 16.77 14.81 -26.36
N GLU A 672 17.95 14.19 -26.45
CA GLU A 672 18.18 12.96 -27.23
C GLU A 672 17.52 11.72 -26.62
N LYS A 673 17.33 11.69 -25.30
CA LYS A 673 16.75 10.57 -24.55
C LYS A 673 15.25 10.70 -24.37
N PHE A 674 14.75 11.93 -24.36
CA PHE A 674 13.34 12.24 -24.19
C PHE A 674 12.46 11.61 -25.29
N GLN A 675 12.90 11.62 -26.55
CA GLN A 675 12.13 11.01 -27.65
C GLN A 675 11.95 9.50 -27.47
N ARG A 676 13.00 8.79 -27.02
CA ARG A 676 12.94 7.36 -26.69
C ARG A 676 12.00 7.13 -25.50
N PHE A 677 12.15 7.89 -24.43
CA PHE A 677 11.30 7.78 -23.23
C PHE A 677 9.82 7.97 -23.60
N GLN A 678 9.49 8.99 -24.39
CA GLN A 678 8.12 9.23 -24.87
C GLN A 678 7.56 8.09 -25.73
N ARG A 679 8.41 7.40 -26.50
CA ARG A 679 8.00 6.20 -27.26
C ARG A 679 7.68 5.04 -26.32
N GLU A 680 8.51 4.81 -25.30
CA GLU A 680 8.30 3.75 -24.29
C GLU A 680 7.05 4.03 -23.44
N VAL A 681 6.78 5.30 -23.08
CA VAL A 681 5.52 5.71 -22.44
C VAL A 681 4.31 5.34 -23.31
N ARG A 682 4.30 5.76 -24.58
CA ARG A 682 3.19 5.43 -25.50
C ARG A 682 3.01 3.92 -25.68
N LEU A 683 4.09 3.16 -25.66
CA LEU A 683 4.01 1.70 -25.75
C LEU A 683 3.36 1.10 -24.50
N MET A 684 3.70 1.58 -23.31
CA MET A 684 3.02 1.20 -22.06
C MET A 684 1.53 1.53 -22.09
N GLU A 685 1.18 2.76 -22.49
CA GLU A 685 -0.22 3.20 -22.60
C GLU A 685 -1.00 2.36 -23.61
N THR A 686 -0.40 2.07 -24.77
CA THR A 686 -1.04 1.29 -25.83
C THR A 686 -1.22 -0.18 -25.42
N ARG A 687 -0.23 -0.77 -24.75
CA ARG A 687 -0.26 -2.19 -24.36
C ARG A 687 -1.14 -2.43 -23.13
N TRP A 688 -1.01 -1.61 -22.10
CA TRP A 688 -1.58 -1.88 -20.79
C TRP A 688 -2.82 -1.03 -20.46
N GLY A 689 -2.95 0.17 -21.03
CA GLY A 689 -4.12 1.03 -20.89
C GLY A 689 -4.61 1.17 -19.45
N ASP A 690 -5.91 0.98 -19.25
CA ASP A 690 -6.59 1.14 -17.95
C ASP A 690 -6.13 0.14 -16.88
N SER A 691 -5.37 -0.90 -17.23
CA SER A 691 -4.78 -1.79 -16.21
C SER A 691 -3.73 -1.07 -15.36
N LEU A 692 -3.10 -0.02 -15.91
CA LEU A 692 -2.15 0.83 -15.17
C LEU A 692 -2.82 1.59 -14.03
N LEU A 693 -4.12 1.87 -14.13
CA LEU A 693 -4.87 2.61 -13.11
C LEU A 693 -5.41 1.71 -11.98
N ARG A 694 -5.26 0.38 -12.11
CA ARG A 694 -5.85 -0.62 -11.21
C ARG A 694 -4.78 -1.55 -10.63
N ASP A 695 -3.84 -0.97 -9.90
CA ASP A 695 -2.83 -1.73 -9.18
C ASP A 695 -3.43 -2.41 -7.93
N PRO A 696 -3.47 -3.76 -7.84
CA PRO A 696 -4.02 -4.44 -6.66
C PRO A 696 -3.26 -4.13 -5.36
N ALA A 697 -1.98 -3.72 -5.44
CA ALA A 697 -1.20 -3.36 -4.27
C ALA A 697 -1.46 -1.91 -3.79
N TYR A 698 -2.32 -1.14 -4.48
CA TYR A 698 -2.56 0.27 -4.18
C TYR A 698 -4.05 0.62 -4.24
N ASN A 699 -4.63 0.90 -3.08
CA ASN A 699 -6.06 1.11 -2.92
C ASN A 699 -6.59 2.25 -3.84
N PRO A 700 -7.78 2.06 -4.46
CA PRO A 700 -8.35 3.04 -5.38
C PRO A 700 -8.74 4.38 -4.73
N ASN A 701 -8.91 4.42 -3.41
CA ASN A 701 -9.18 5.64 -2.63
C ASN A 701 -7.92 6.49 -2.41
N LEU A 702 -6.74 6.00 -2.80
CA LEU A 702 -5.46 6.70 -2.71
C LEU A 702 -5.07 7.34 -4.05
N SER A 703 -4.41 8.49 -3.97
CA SER A 703 -3.99 9.30 -5.12
C SER A 703 -2.81 8.69 -5.89
N LEU A 704 -2.92 8.67 -7.22
CA LEU A 704 -1.80 8.40 -8.13
C LEU A 704 -0.99 9.65 -8.51
N ASP A 705 -1.40 10.83 -8.03
CA ASP A 705 -0.67 12.07 -8.29
C ASP A 705 0.57 12.19 -7.39
N THR A 706 1.75 12.18 -8.03
CA THR A 706 3.05 12.34 -7.37
C THR A 706 3.33 13.77 -6.88
N SER A 707 2.51 14.76 -7.26
CA SER A 707 2.56 16.11 -6.70
C SER A 707 2.06 16.14 -5.26
N LYS A 708 1.21 15.17 -4.89
CA LYS A 708 0.73 14.95 -3.53
C LYS A 708 1.72 14.13 -2.71
N ARG A 709 1.48 14.09 -1.40
CA ARG A 709 2.23 13.22 -0.49
C ARG A 709 1.96 11.74 -0.84
N PRO A 710 2.94 10.84 -0.65
CA PRO A 710 2.69 9.41 -0.82
C PRO A 710 1.52 8.94 0.05
N PHE A 711 0.60 8.16 -0.53
CA PHE A 711 -0.60 7.66 0.15
C PHE A 711 -1.60 8.74 0.59
N ALA A 712 -1.57 9.92 -0.04
CA ALA A 712 -2.65 10.89 0.13
C ALA A 712 -3.97 10.38 -0.46
N LEU A 713 -5.09 10.86 0.07
CA LEU A 713 -6.43 10.63 -0.45
C LEU A 713 -6.53 11.08 -1.92
N ALA A 714 -7.21 10.27 -2.73
CA ALA A 714 -7.61 10.67 -4.07
C ALA A 714 -8.65 11.80 -4.00
N ASP A 715 -8.56 12.79 -4.89
CA ASP A 715 -9.64 13.80 -5.01
C ASP A 715 -10.93 13.14 -5.50
N GLU A 716 -10.79 12.18 -6.41
CA GLU A 716 -11.84 11.32 -6.92
C GLU A 716 -11.34 9.86 -6.82
N PRO A 717 -11.95 9.03 -5.97
CA PRO A 717 -11.63 7.61 -5.90
C PRO A 717 -11.77 6.92 -7.26
N ARG A 718 -10.89 5.95 -7.53
CA ARG A 718 -10.94 5.14 -8.77
C ARG A 718 -11.97 4.00 -8.71
N ILE A 719 -12.94 4.12 -7.81
CA ILE A 719 -14.07 3.21 -7.61
C ILE A 719 -15.33 4.05 -7.40
N GLY A 720 -16.48 3.53 -7.81
CA GLY A 720 -17.76 4.17 -7.50
C GLY A 720 -18.06 4.08 -6.01
N GLN A 721 -18.76 5.08 -5.47
CA GLN A 721 -19.06 5.21 -4.03
C GLN A 721 -19.72 3.95 -3.41
N PHE A 722 -20.43 3.14 -4.19
CA PHE A 722 -21.08 1.88 -3.72
C PHE A 722 -20.92 0.75 -4.74
N ASP A 723 -19.88 0.83 -5.58
CA ASP A 723 -19.60 -0.13 -6.65
C ASP A 723 -18.54 -1.16 -6.22
#